data_AF-A0A2E8L6F6-F1
#
_entry.id   AF-A0A2E8L6F6-F1
#
_cell.length_a   1.000
_cell.length_b   1.000
_cell.length_c   1.000
_cell.angle_alpha   90.00
_cell.angle_beta   90.00
_cell.angle_gamma   90.00
#
_symmetry.space_group_name_H-M   'P 1'
#
loop_
_entity.id
_entity.type
_entity.pdbx_description
1 polymer ?
#
loop_
_entity_poly.entity_id
_entity_poly.type
_entity_poly.pdbx_seq_one_letter_code
_entity_poly.pdbx_strand_id
1 'polypeptide(L)'
;MTYIPQKIAYLGPPGTFSQAAVIGRFGADCEQLACSTIDDVFAAVAQARADCGLVPIENSTEGSVNNTQDCLIETELSIVGEEVINIEHNLLVPKHAEQMAVKVIASHKQSLAQCRNWIRGNCPDAELLECMSNAEAASRVSQDKGIAAIAGNLAAEAYDLHIRARGIQDNEENRTRFIVLQRAKAASSGVDKTSILVYTRNEPGALFRLLEPFQQLQISLSKIDSRPSKKEAWAYVFFIDFEGHVDDQKIVALFDRLNTCTEEIKVLGSYPAFDQAASDSSDKLSEASSRISQDELEGLEVAPFKSKTVGIIGLGMIGGSIALGLRRKFADLNILAADPNTQALKTARNEGALTGAGSAEAVIAAADLIVLAMPPLAIPEYLTLLQKHGKPDAVFTDVGSVKSHVLASLVDCEAGLAARFVPGHPIAGSEKSGYVSAKSELFEGRRVILTPHAYNTASAVAEIHLMWRALGAEVVGMAPSRHDEVLAATSHLPHLLAYSIVDLLIHQDASKELFRYAAGGFADFSRIASSNAQMWSDIAVANADATVAILSQYIEYLDELKRLIVRRQGQELKHLFQRAKTTRDNYVIHHQDLSRATAMTNDAKSYRLRPGGSIFGALRVPGDKSMSHRAVIFGSLAKGVTRVEGFLEGEDAMNTVAAFREMGVTIVGPDSGKLTIYGVGMQGLKAPRAPLYMGNSGTALRLLAGLLAAQPFESRLTGDESLSVRPMGRIVKPLADMGATIEMTAAGTPPLQIRGADLKGIDYDMPVASAQVKSSLLLAGLFAEGTTRVTEPAICRDHTERMLRGFGYELEGGYPEPEVSLYGGGTLRAANIDVPADISSAAFFLVAAAITPGARLTLHHVGVNPTRTGVLEILRQMGAELSLDNECEVGGEPVADINVRYAPLAGIEIDPALVPLAIDEFPALFVAAACADGITVLRGAEELRVKESDRIEVMATGLRQLGISVETFEDGIAIRGASALGGATIDSHGDHRIAMAFAVASLRAESEITVKQCQNVATSFPGFVAMAAEAGLNIEEIAD
;
A
#
# COMPACT_ATOMS: atom_id res chain seq x y z
N MET A 1 -30.41 17.80 -45.97
CA MET A 1 -28.98 17.68 -45.62
C MET A 1 -28.72 16.23 -45.26
N THR A 2 -27.64 15.62 -45.74
CA THR A 2 -27.19 14.31 -45.25
C THR A 2 -26.67 14.48 -43.83
N TYR A 3 -27.28 13.76 -42.88
CA TYR A 3 -26.81 13.71 -41.50
C TYR A 3 -25.51 12.91 -41.50
N ILE A 4 -24.37 13.59 -41.33
CA ILE A 4 -23.10 12.91 -41.06
C ILE A 4 -23.14 12.59 -39.57
N PRO A 5 -23.12 11.31 -39.16
CA PRO A 5 -23.12 10.97 -37.74
C PRO A 5 -21.86 11.53 -37.10
N GLN A 6 -21.99 12.22 -35.97
CA GLN A 6 -20.83 12.69 -35.22
C GLN A 6 -20.06 11.50 -34.67
N LYS A 7 -18.73 11.59 -34.75
CA LYS A 7 -17.83 10.55 -34.24
C LYS A 7 -17.43 10.84 -32.80
N ILE A 8 -17.78 9.94 -31.88
CA ILE A 8 -17.64 10.15 -30.44
C ILE A 8 -16.64 9.14 -29.86
N ALA A 9 -15.51 9.63 -29.35
CA ALA A 9 -14.50 8.79 -28.68
C ALA A 9 -14.87 8.58 -27.19
N TYR A 10 -14.64 7.37 -26.66
CA TYR A 10 -14.91 7.04 -25.25
C TYR A 10 -13.97 5.96 -24.71
N LEU A 11 -13.81 5.90 -23.39
CA LEU A 11 -13.03 4.84 -22.73
C LEU A 11 -13.75 3.49 -22.82
N GLY A 12 -13.28 2.62 -23.70
CA GLY A 12 -13.82 1.28 -23.97
C GLY A 12 -13.32 0.20 -23.01
N PRO A 13 -13.52 -1.10 -23.33
CA PRO A 13 -14.18 -1.64 -24.53
C PRO A 13 -15.72 -1.41 -24.54
N PRO A 14 -16.46 -1.85 -25.57
CA PRO A 14 -17.92 -1.77 -25.58
C PRO A 14 -18.55 -2.45 -24.35
N GLY A 15 -19.65 -1.89 -23.83
CA GLY A 15 -20.29 -2.28 -22.58
C GLY A 15 -19.83 -1.49 -21.34
N THR A 16 -18.86 -0.57 -21.46
CA THR A 16 -18.49 0.33 -20.35
C THR A 16 -19.56 1.39 -20.06
N PHE A 17 -19.57 1.90 -18.83
CA PHE A 17 -20.38 3.06 -18.44
C PHE A 17 -20.06 4.31 -19.29
N SER A 18 -18.81 4.46 -19.76
CA SER A 18 -18.43 5.50 -20.74
C SER A 18 -19.22 5.38 -22.04
N GLN A 19 -19.49 4.17 -22.53
CA GLN A 19 -20.34 3.97 -23.72
C GLN A 19 -21.81 4.29 -23.40
N ALA A 20 -22.30 3.90 -22.23
CA ALA A 20 -23.66 4.24 -21.79
C ALA A 20 -23.90 5.76 -21.75
N ALA A 21 -22.92 6.54 -21.26
CA ALA A 21 -22.97 8.00 -21.30
C ALA A 21 -22.91 8.58 -22.73
N VAL A 22 -22.15 7.97 -23.66
CA VAL A 22 -22.23 8.35 -25.09
C VAL A 22 -23.63 8.11 -25.67
N ILE A 23 -24.22 6.94 -25.39
CA ILE A 23 -25.56 6.59 -25.88
C ILE A 23 -26.63 7.51 -25.28
N GLY A 24 -26.53 7.87 -24.00
CA GLY A 24 -27.41 8.85 -23.35
C GLY A 24 -27.30 10.24 -23.97
N ARG A 25 -26.06 10.75 -24.16
CA ARG A 25 -25.82 12.12 -24.63
C ARG A 25 -26.07 12.33 -26.13
N PHE A 26 -25.75 11.33 -26.96
CA PHE A 26 -25.70 11.44 -28.43
C PHE A 26 -26.62 10.46 -29.17
N GLY A 27 -27.27 9.53 -28.47
CA GLY A 27 -28.06 8.45 -29.07
C GLY A 27 -27.20 7.28 -29.55
N ALA A 28 -27.83 6.11 -29.72
CA ALA A 28 -27.14 4.89 -30.13
C ALA A 28 -26.57 4.95 -31.57
N ASP A 29 -27.22 5.70 -32.46
CA ASP A 29 -26.89 5.79 -33.90
C ASP A 29 -25.65 6.67 -34.23
N CYS A 30 -24.95 7.21 -33.23
CA CYS A 30 -23.71 7.98 -33.46
C CYS A 30 -22.52 7.06 -33.82
N GLU A 31 -21.45 7.60 -34.45
CA GLU A 31 -20.27 6.79 -34.78
C GLU A 31 -19.36 6.65 -33.54
N GLN A 32 -19.54 5.55 -32.81
CA GLN A 32 -18.87 5.32 -31.53
C GLN A 32 -17.44 4.77 -31.72
N LEU A 33 -16.43 5.45 -31.17
CA LEU A 33 -15.02 5.07 -31.20
C LEU A 33 -14.54 4.65 -29.81
N ALA A 34 -14.40 3.35 -29.58
CA ALA A 34 -13.81 2.83 -28.35
C ALA A 34 -12.29 3.10 -28.31
N CYS A 35 -11.81 3.63 -27.19
CA CYS A 35 -10.41 3.94 -26.92
C CYS A 35 -9.90 3.14 -25.71
N SER A 36 -8.62 2.75 -25.72
CA SER A 36 -7.97 1.94 -24.69
C SER A 36 -7.69 2.69 -23.38
N THR A 37 -7.43 3.99 -23.47
CA THR A 37 -7.10 4.87 -22.33
C THR A 37 -7.90 6.16 -22.38
N ILE A 38 -7.84 6.97 -21.32
CA ILE A 38 -8.41 8.32 -21.31
C ILE A 38 -7.59 9.23 -22.24
N ASP A 39 -6.26 9.10 -22.21
CA ASP A 39 -5.30 9.78 -23.08
C ASP A 39 -5.62 9.55 -24.56
N ASP A 40 -5.97 8.32 -24.95
CA ASP A 40 -6.42 7.98 -26.31
C ASP A 40 -7.67 8.76 -26.75
N VAL A 41 -8.60 9.04 -25.82
CA VAL A 41 -9.81 9.85 -26.10
C VAL A 41 -9.44 11.31 -26.31
N PHE A 42 -8.63 11.90 -25.41
CA PHE A 42 -8.11 13.26 -25.60
C PHE A 42 -7.31 13.38 -26.91
N ALA A 43 -6.45 12.41 -27.21
CA ALA A 43 -5.68 12.36 -28.45
C ALA A 43 -6.58 12.19 -29.69
N ALA A 44 -7.65 11.40 -29.62
CA ALA A 44 -8.59 11.23 -30.72
C ALA A 44 -9.32 12.54 -31.06
N VAL A 45 -9.71 13.32 -30.05
CA VAL A 45 -10.32 14.64 -30.25
C VAL A 45 -9.28 15.66 -30.73
N ALA A 46 -8.10 15.73 -30.10
CA ALA A 46 -7.05 16.68 -30.48
C ALA A 46 -6.59 16.47 -31.94
N GLN A 47 -6.48 15.21 -32.38
CA GLN A 47 -6.05 14.82 -33.72
C GLN A 47 -7.20 14.75 -34.75
N ALA A 48 -8.43 15.13 -34.36
CA ALA A 48 -9.64 15.04 -35.19
C ALA A 48 -9.93 13.62 -35.76
N ARG A 49 -9.51 12.57 -35.04
CA ARG A 49 -9.97 11.18 -35.26
C ARG A 49 -11.39 10.95 -34.72
N ALA A 50 -11.86 11.84 -33.86
CA ALA A 50 -13.23 11.98 -33.40
C ALA A 50 -13.65 13.46 -33.38
N ASP A 51 -14.95 13.74 -33.47
CA ASP A 51 -15.50 15.09 -33.33
C ASP A 51 -15.57 15.51 -31.87
N CYS A 52 -16.07 14.59 -31.02
CA CYS A 52 -16.17 14.76 -29.57
C CYS A 52 -15.47 13.60 -28.86
N GLY A 53 -15.11 13.81 -27.60
CA GLY A 53 -14.63 12.77 -26.69
C GLY A 53 -15.41 12.83 -25.38
N LEU A 54 -15.76 11.69 -24.81
CA LEU A 54 -16.50 11.59 -23.56
C LEU A 54 -15.69 10.77 -22.55
N VAL A 55 -15.32 11.41 -21.44
CA VAL A 55 -14.42 10.88 -20.42
C VAL A 55 -14.97 11.12 -19.01
N PRO A 56 -14.78 10.20 -18.05
CA PRO A 56 -15.19 10.42 -16.67
C PRO A 56 -14.26 11.46 -16.03
N ILE A 57 -14.83 12.46 -15.35
CA ILE A 57 -14.07 13.44 -14.56
C ILE A 57 -14.17 13.15 -13.07
N GLU A 58 -15.26 12.51 -12.62
CA GLU A 58 -15.60 12.41 -11.20
C GLU A 58 -16.65 11.31 -10.94
N ASN A 59 -16.52 10.60 -9.82
CA ASN A 59 -17.52 9.67 -9.31
C ASN A 59 -17.94 10.06 -7.87
N SER A 60 -19.22 9.90 -7.52
CA SER A 60 -19.78 10.33 -6.23
C SER A 60 -19.23 9.59 -5.01
N THR A 61 -18.58 8.42 -5.20
CA THR A 61 -17.98 7.60 -4.14
C THR A 61 -16.45 7.65 -4.17
N GLU A 62 -15.83 7.64 -5.35
CA GLU A 62 -14.36 7.55 -5.53
C GLU A 62 -13.67 8.91 -5.75
N GLY A 63 -14.42 9.99 -6.00
CA GLY A 63 -13.89 11.34 -6.23
C GLY A 63 -13.35 11.60 -7.65
N SER A 64 -12.35 12.47 -7.77
CA SER A 64 -11.81 12.97 -9.05
C SER A 64 -11.00 11.94 -9.83
N VAL A 65 -11.24 11.85 -11.14
CA VAL A 65 -10.43 11.05 -12.06
C VAL A 65 -9.15 11.81 -12.42
N ASN A 66 -8.11 11.60 -11.60
CA ASN A 66 -6.81 12.28 -11.67
C ASN A 66 -6.20 12.34 -13.09
N ASN A 67 -6.33 11.28 -13.89
CA ASN A 67 -5.77 11.24 -15.25
C ASN A 67 -6.49 12.22 -16.19
N THR A 68 -7.82 12.29 -16.12
CA THR A 68 -8.63 13.26 -16.87
C THR A 68 -8.25 14.70 -16.51
N GLN A 69 -7.96 14.97 -15.23
CA GLN A 69 -7.43 16.26 -14.78
C GLN A 69 -6.05 16.56 -15.37
N ASP A 70 -5.11 15.61 -15.34
CA ASP A 70 -3.78 15.81 -15.92
C ASP A 70 -3.87 16.10 -17.44
N CYS A 71 -4.73 15.40 -18.18
CA CYS A 71 -5.01 15.69 -19.59
C CYS A 71 -5.64 17.09 -19.82
N LEU A 72 -6.50 17.57 -18.91
CA LEU A 72 -7.10 18.93 -18.98
C LEU A 72 -6.08 20.05 -18.71
N ILE A 73 -5.07 19.80 -17.86
CA ILE A 73 -3.96 20.73 -17.66
C ILE A 73 -3.17 20.88 -18.97
N GLU A 74 -2.85 19.76 -19.63
CA GLU A 74 -1.89 19.69 -20.73
C GLU A 74 -2.49 19.93 -22.13
N THR A 75 -3.81 19.77 -22.31
CA THR A 75 -4.48 19.94 -23.61
C THR A 75 -5.28 21.24 -23.71
N GLU A 76 -5.34 21.83 -24.90
CA GLU A 76 -6.19 23.00 -25.21
C GLU A 76 -7.60 22.60 -25.70
N LEU A 77 -8.05 21.40 -25.34
CA LEU A 77 -9.43 20.98 -25.60
C LEU A 77 -10.39 21.71 -24.66
N SER A 78 -11.55 22.09 -25.19
CA SER A 78 -12.60 22.74 -24.41
C SER A 78 -13.65 21.73 -23.98
N ILE A 79 -14.09 21.83 -22.72
CA ILE A 79 -15.30 21.17 -22.24
C ILE A 79 -16.50 21.91 -22.85
N VAL A 80 -17.38 21.17 -23.52
CA VAL A 80 -18.56 21.70 -24.25
C VAL A 80 -19.88 21.11 -23.76
N GLY A 81 -19.83 20.27 -22.73
CA GLY A 81 -21.00 19.69 -22.08
C GLY A 81 -20.57 18.70 -20.99
N GLU A 82 -21.54 18.31 -20.17
CA GLU A 82 -21.43 17.22 -19.22
C GLU A 82 -22.59 16.22 -19.39
N GLU A 83 -22.42 15.03 -18.83
CA GLU A 83 -23.40 13.94 -18.79
C GLU A 83 -23.24 13.21 -17.44
N VAL A 84 -24.34 12.80 -16.80
CA VAL A 84 -24.29 12.13 -15.49
C VAL A 84 -25.16 10.89 -15.53
N ILE A 85 -24.55 9.73 -15.27
CA ILE A 85 -25.25 8.44 -15.28
C ILE A 85 -25.19 7.75 -13.91
N ASN A 86 -26.29 7.08 -13.56
CA ASN A 86 -26.37 6.13 -12.46
C ASN A 86 -25.49 4.91 -12.78
N ILE A 87 -24.68 4.46 -11.82
CA ILE A 87 -23.78 3.32 -11.96
C ILE A 87 -24.43 2.07 -11.34
N GLU A 88 -25.39 1.51 -12.09
CA GLU A 88 -25.99 0.23 -11.76
C GLU A 88 -25.02 -0.92 -12.11
N HIS A 89 -24.63 -1.70 -11.11
CA HIS A 89 -23.85 -2.92 -11.27
C HIS A 89 -24.79 -4.13 -11.18
N ASN A 90 -24.63 -5.09 -12.09
CA ASN A 90 -25.50 -6.26 -12.21
C ASN A 90 -24.68 -7.57 -12.27
N LEU A 91 -25.18 -8.65 -11.67
CA LEU A 91 -24.59 -9.99 -11.82
C LEU A 91 -25.03 -10.63 -13.13
N LEU A 92 -24.08 -10.87 -14.03
CA LEU A 92 -24.29 -11.42 -15.37
C LEU A 92 -23.83 -12.88 -15.45
N VAL A 93 -24.58 -13.72 -16.15
CA VAL A 93 -24.29 -15.15 -16.41
C VAL A 93 -24.64 -15.52 -17.86
N PRO A 94 -24.13 -16.63 -18.42
CA PRO A 94 -24.47 -17.02 -19.79
C PRO A 94 -25.96 -17.41 -19.93
N LYS A 95 -26.65 -16.98 -21.00
CA LYS A 95 -28.07 -17.31 -21.26
C LYS A 95 -28.36 -18.81 -21.37
N HIS A 96 -27.35 -19.63 -21.66
CA HIS A 96 -27.48 -21.09 -21.69
C HIS A 96 -27.23 -21.77 -20.33
N ALA A 97 -27.00 -20.98 -19.27
CA ALA A 97 -26.54 -21.43 -17.96
C ALA A 97 -27.12 -20.58 -16.80
N GLU A 98 -28.30 -19.98 -16.96
CA GLU A 98 -28.90 -18.99 -16.03
C GLU A 98 -28.92 -19.46 -14.56
N GLN A 99 -29.19 -20.75 -14.33
CA GLN A 99 -29.25 -21.37 -12.99
C GLN A 99 -27.93 -22.00 -12.50
N MET A 100 -26.78 -21.70 -13.13
CA MET A 100 -25.50 -22.29 -12.72
C MET A 100 -25.07 -21.87 -11.30
N ALA A 101 -24.27 -22.70 -10.65
CA ALA A 101 -23.55 -22.30 -9.44
C ALA A 101 -22.45 -21.29 -9.81
N VAL A 102 -22.43 -20.13 -9.15
CA VAL A 102 -21.44 -19.07 -9.38
C VAL A 102 -20.21 -19.40 -8.54
N LYS A 103 -19.13 -19.86 -9.18
CA LYS A 103 -17.86 -20.21 -8.51
C LYS A 103 -16.79 -19.13 -8.60
N VAL A 104 -16.89 -18.26 -9.60
CA VAL A 104 -15.98 -17.13 -9.82
C VAL A 104 -16.82 -15.92 -10.18
N ILE A 105 -16.52 -14.77 -9.59
CA ILE A 105 -17.10 -13.47 -9.96
C ILE A 105 -15.99 -12.59 -10.54
N ALA A 106 -16.07 -12.31 -11.84
CA ALA A 106 -15.16 -11.44 -12.56
C ALA A 106 -15.69 -10.00 -12.59
N SER A 107 -14.85 -9.01 -12.28
CA SER A 107 -15.19 -7.58 -12.49
C SER A 107 -13.96 -6.69 -12.29
N HIS A 108 -14.07 -5.39 -12.61
CA HIS A 108 -13.04 -4.43 -12.22
C HIS A 108 -12.95 -4.35 -10.68
N LYS A 109 -11.74 -4.12 -10.16
CA LYS A 109 -11.47 -4.06 -8.71
C LYS A 109 -12.46 -3.19 -7.94
N GLN A 110 -12.73 -1.99 -8.45
CA GLN A 110 -13.67 -1.05 -7.83
C GLN A 110 -15.11 -1.60 -7.81
N SER A 111 -15.54 -2.33 -8.84
CA SER A 111 -16.89 -2.91 -8.88
C SER A 111 -17.04 -4.18 -8.05
N LEU A 112 -15.96 -4.96 -7.87
CA LEU A 112 -15.90 -6.01 -6.84
C LEU A 112 -16.03 -5.41 -5.43
N ALA A 113 -15.38 -4.27 -5.19
CA ALA A 113 -15.45 -3.56 -3.90
C ALA A 113 -16.81 -2.86 -3.67
N GLN A 114 -17.39 -2.25 -4.71
CA GLN A 114 -18.66 -1.53 -4.67
C GLN A 114 -19.89 -2.45 -4.63
N CYS A 115 -19.75 -3.77 -4.81
CA CYS A 115 -20.83 -4.75 -4.68
C CYS A 115 -20.53 -5.79 -3.59
N ARG A 116 -19.56 -5.52 -2.71
CA ARG A 116 -18.92 -6.49 -1.82
C ARG A 116 -19.90 -7.04 -0.79
N ASN A 117 -20.82 -6.22 -0.29
CA ASN A 117 -21.83 -6.67 0.68
C ASN A 117 -22.88 -7.53 -0.02
N TRP A 118 -23.30 -7.18 -1.24
CA TRP A 118 -24.17 -8.06 -2.03
C TRP A 118 -23.49 -9.40 -2.36
N ILE A 119 -22.22 -9.39 -2.82
CA ILE A 119 -21.43 -10.60 -3.10
C ILE A 119 -21.34 -11.48 -1.86
N ARG A 120 -20.92 -10.94 -0.70
CA ARG A 120 -20.88 -11.70 0.57
C ARG A 120 -22.25 -12.23 0.98
N GLY A 121 -23.32 -11.48 0.72
CA GLY A 121 -24.69 -11.89 1.02
C GLY A 121 -25.25 -12.97 0.08
N ASN A 122 -24.76 -13.09 -1.16
CA ASN A 122 -25.40 -13.88 -2.22
C ASN A 122 -24.51 -14.96 -2.85
N CYS A 123 -23.20 -14.77 -2.89
CA CYS A 123 -22.19 -15.67 -3.46
C CYS A 123 -20.88 -15.65 -2.61
N PRO A 124 -20.93 -16.01 -1.31
CA PRO A 124 -19.82 -15.79 -0.38
C PRO A 124 -18.52 -16.52 -0.74
N ASP A 125 -18.62 -17.65 -1.42
CA ASP A 125 -17.52 -18.58 -1.75
C ASP A 125 -17.00 -18.40 -3.17
N ALA A 126 -17.58 -17.47 -3.94
CA ALA A 126 -17.14 -17.23 -5.31
C ALA A 126 -15.77 -16.52 -5.31
N GLU A 127 -14.78 -17.11 -5.96
CA GLU A 127 -13.46 -16.50 -6.13
C GLU A 127 -13.59 -15.17 -6.90
N LEU A 128 -12.99 -14.10 -6.38
CA LEU A 128 -13.07 -12.79 -7.02
C LEU A 128 -11.93 -12.62 -8.02
N LEU A 129 -12.29 -12.60 -9.30
CA LEU A 129 -11.36 -12.45 -10.41
C LEU A 129 -11.26 -10.97 -10.82
N GLU A 130 -10.17 -10.31 -10.41
CA GLU A 130 -9.90 -8.92 -10.79
C GLU A 130 -9.63 -8.83 -12.31
N CYS A 131 -10.50 -8.10 -13.00
CA CYS A 131 -10.48 -7.86 -14.45
C CYS A 131 -10.10 -6.41 -14.77
N MET A 132 -9.64 -6.15 -15.99
CA MET A 132 -9.24 -4.80 -16.44
C MET A 132 -10.43 -3.85 -16.63
N SER A 133 -11.64 -4.39 -16.83
CA SER A 133 -12.89 -3.62 -16.83
C SER A 133 -14.09 -4.55 -16.61
N ASN A 134 -15.24 -3.99 -16.22
CA ASN A 134 -16.50 -4.73 -16.12
C ASN A 134 -16.94 -5.30 -17.48
N ALA A 135 -16.64 -4.59 -18.57
CA ALA A 135 -16.91 -5.04 -19.92
C ALA A 135 -16.00 -6.22 -20.34
N GLU A 136 -14.72 -6.22 -19.95
CA GLU A 136 -13.84 -7.39 -20.15
C GLU A 136 -14.35 -8.60 -19.34
N ALA A 137 -14.76 -8.40 -18.09
CA ALA A 137 -15.36 -9.46 -17.29
C ALA A 137 -16.63 -10.05 -17.94
N ALA A 138 -17.53 -9.21 -18.46
CA ALA A 138 -18.73 -9.68 -19.18
C ALA A 138 -18.36 -10.44 -20.47
N SER A 139 -17.41 -9.91 -21.26
CA SER A 139 -16.86 -10.59 -22.44
C SER A 139 -16.34 -11.99 -22.09
N ARG A 140 -15.61 -12.11 -20.98
CA ARG A 140 -15.02 -13.35 -20.48
C ARG A 140 -16.08 -14.39 -20.09
N VAL A 141 -17.17 -13.96 -19.43
CA VAL A 141 -18.31 -14.84 -19.08
C VAL A 141 -19.02 -15.39 -20.31
N SER A 142 -19.04 -14.68 -21.44
CA SER A 142 -19.59 -15.24 -22.69
C SER A 142 -18.78 -16.43 -23.25
N GLN A 143 -17.54 -16.61 -22.79
CA GLN A 143 -16.57 -17.59 -23.29
C GLN A 143 -16.25 -18.70 -22.27
N ASP A 144 -16.03 -18.34 -21.01
CA ASP A 144 -15.59 -19.23 -19.92
C ASP A 144 -16.78 -19.78 -19.09
N LYS A 145 -16.85 -21.11 -18.95
CA LYS A 145 -17.95 -21.78 -18.24
C LYS A 145 -17.77 -21.75 -16.72
N GLY A 146 -18.79 -21.29 -16.00
CA GLY A 146 -18.83 -21.29 -14.52
C GLY A 146 -18.42 -19.97 -13.86
N ILE A 147 -18.03 -18.97 -14.67
CA ILE A 147 -17.74 -17.61 -14.22
C ILE A 147 -19.00 -16.74 -14.37
N ALA A 148 -19.31 -15.91 -13.38
CA ALA A 148 -20.26 -14.81 -13.49
C ALA A 148 -19.51 -13.47 -13.51
N ALA A 149 -20.12 -12.40 -14.01
CA ALA A 149 -19.50 -11.08 -14.09
C ALA A 149 -20.31 -10.03 -13.35
N ILE A 150 -19.65 -8.97 -12.88
CA ILE A 150 -20.35 -7.75 -12.43
C ILE A 150 -20.12 -6.64 -13.45
N ALA A 151 -21.21 -6.18 -14.09
CA ALA A 151 -21.19 -5.11 -15.08
C ALA A 151 -22.56 -4.44 -15.24
N GLY A 152 -22.59 -3.26 -15.86
CA GLY A 152 -23.84 -2.55 -16.15
C GLY A 152 -24.64 -3.16 -17.32
N ASN A 153 -25.89 -2.73 -17.47
CA ASN A 153 -26.86 -3.25 -18.45
C ASN A 153 -26.31 -3.42 -19.86
N LEU A 154 -25.58 -2.40 -20.35
CA LEU A 154 -25.06 -2.38 -21.72
C LEU A 154 -24.06 -3.51 -22.00
N ALA A 155 -23.32 -3.98 -20.98
CA ALA A 155 -22.43 -5.13 -21.13
C ALA A 155 -23.20 -6.45 -21.25
N ALA A 156 -24.37 -6.58 -20.62
CA ALA A 156 -25.21 -7.76 -20.78
C ALA A 156 -25.76 -7.89 -22.20
N GLU A 157 -26.14 -6.77 -22.81
CA GLU A 157 -26.58 -6.71 -24.20
C GLU A 157 -25.42 -6.95 -25.19
N ALA A 158 -24.29 -6.27 -24.99
CA ALA A 158 -23.12 -6.37 -25.87
C ALA A 158 -22.48 -7.77 -25.94
N TYR A 159 -22.61 -8.58 -24.87
CA TYR A 159 -22.03 -9.92 -24.75
C TYR A 159 -23.06 -11.05 -24.65
N ASP A 160 -24.33 -10.78 -25.02
CA ASP A 160 -25.46 -11.73 -25.05
C ASP A 160 -25.68 -12.50 -23.72
N LEU A 161 -25.50 -11.83 -22.59
CA LEU A 161 -25.63 -12.43 -21.25
C LEU A 161 -27.04 -12.29 -20.66
N HIS A 162 -27.35 -13.15 -19.69
CA HIS A 162 -28.51 -13.05 -18.83
C HIS A 162 -28.14 -12.23 -17.57
N ILE A 163 -28.96 -11.25 -17.23
CA ILE A 163 -28.81 -10.50 -15.97
C ILE A 163 -29.52 -11.29 -14.86
N ARG A 164 -28.75 -11.98 -14.01
CA ARG A 164 -29.30 -12.81 -12.93
C ARG A 164 -29.80 -11.99 -11.75
N ALA A 165 -29.10 -10.91 -11.42
CA ALA A 165 -29.51 -9.95 -10.40
C ALA A 165 -29.06 -8.54 -10.80
N ARG A 166 -29.90 -7.54 -10.52
CA ARG A 166 -29.57 -6.11 -10.72
C ARG A 166 -29.41 -5.36 -9.42
N GLY A 167 -28.90 -4.12 -9.54
CA GLY A 167 -28.78 -3.19 -8.42
C GLY A 167 -27.92 -3.76 -7.31
N ILE A 168 -26.86 -4.51 -7.66
CA ILE A 168 -26.06 -5.25 -6.68
C ILE A 168 -24.95 -4.41 -6.04
N GLN A 169 -24.88 -3.11 -6.38
CA GLN A 169 -24.02 -2.14 -5.72
C GLN A 169 -24.47 -1.87 -4.27
N ASP A 170 -23.50 -1.72 -3.38
CA ASP A 170 -23.67 -1.48 -1.95
C ASP A 170 -24.16 -0.03 -1.64
N ASN A 171 -24.24 0.84 -2.65
CA ASN A 171 -24.80 2.20 -2.59
C ASN A 171 -25.59 2.52 -3.86
N GLU A 172 -26.89 2.79 -3.72
CA GLU A 172 -27.80 3.08 -4.84
C GLU A 172 -27.57 4.45 -5.50
N GLU A 173 -26.99 5.43 -4.79
CA GLU A 173 -26.71 6.78 -5.32
C GLU A 173 -25.33 6.92 -6.01
N ASN A 174 -24.73 5.81 -6.41
CA ASN A 174 -23.46 5.79 -7.14
C ASN A 174 -23.64 6.41 -8.55
N ARG A 175 -22.98 7.55 -8.80
CA ARG A 175 -23.10 8.33 -10.03
C ARG A 175 -21.72 8.74 -10.53
N THR A 176 -21.51 8.67 -11.84
CA THR A 176 -20.29 9.17 -12.49
C THR A 176 -20.64 10.30 -13.43
N ARG A 177 -19.92 11.43 -13.26
CA ARG A 177 -19.98 12.60 -14.12
C ARG A 177 -18.93 12.47 -15.22
N PHE A 178 -19.40 12.60 -16.45
CA PHE A 178 -18.59 12.61 -17.66
C PHE A 178 -18.60 14.00 -18.27
N ILE A 179 -17.50 14.36 -18.93
CA ILE A 179 -17.35 15.62 -19.66
C ILE A 179 -17.20 15.35 -21.15
N VAL A 180 -17.83 16.21 -21.96
CA VAL A 180 -17.73 16.22 -23.42
C VAL A 180 -16.64 17.20 -23.85
N LEU A 181 -15.64 16.70 -24.53
CA LEU A 181 -14.47 17.43 -25.02
C LEU A 181 -14.58 17.70 -26.52
N GLN A 182 -14.27 18.93 -26.95
CA GLN A 182 -14.14 19.31 -28.36
C GLN A 182 -12.94 20.24 -28.59
N ARG A 183 -12.57 20.42 -29.86
CA ARG A 183 -11.59 21.41 -30.34
C ARG A 183 -12.16 22.83 -30.41
N ALA A 184 -13.48 22.98 -30.34
CA ALA A 184 -14.20 24.26 -30.33
C ALA A 184 -14.78 24.50 -28.93
N LYS A 185 -15.04 25.78 -28.61
CA LYS A 185 -15.81 26.16 -27.42
C LYS A 185 -17.31 26.03 -27.72
N ALA A 186 -18.11 25.72 -26.70
CA ALA A 186 -19.56 25.82 -26.81
C ALA A 186 -19.99 27.30 -26.93
N ALA A 187 -21.23 27.51 -27.35
CA ALA A 187 -21.92 28.78 -27.18
C ALA A 187 -22.85 28.67 -25.95
N SER A 188 -23.12 29.80 -25.30
CA SER A 188 -24.00 29.86 -24.13
C SER A 188 -25.38 29.27 -24.42
N SER A 189 -25.86 28.43 -23.51
CA SER A 189 -27.23 27.91 -23.48
C SER A 189 -28.16 28.73 -22.56
N GLY A 190 -27.59 29.57 -21.70
CA GLY A 190 -28.31 30.38 -20.70
C GLY A 190 -28.51 29.69 -19.35
N VAL A 191 -28.16 28.39 -19.24
CA VAL A 191 -28.00 27.66 -17.98
C VAL A 191 -26.68 26.89 -18.05
N ASP A 192 -25.59 27.67 -18.04
CA ASP A 192 -24.24 27.18 -18.26
C ASP A 192 -23.45 27.02 -16.95
N LYS A 193 -22.48 26.10 -16.97
CA LYS A 193 -21.42 25.92 -15.97
C LYS A 193 -20.09 26.26 -16.63
N THR A 194 -19.16 26.84 -15.88
CA THR A 194 -17.79 27.13 -16.32
C THR A 194 -16.78 26.39 -15.46
N SER A 195 -15.83 25.73 -16.10
CA SER A 195 -14.68 25.05 -15.49
C SER A 195 -13.40 25.84 -15.74
N ILE A 196 -12.60 26.08 -14.70
CA ILE A 196 -11.31 26.77 -14.79
C ILE A 196 -10.20 26.06 -14.02
N LEU A 197 -8.97 26.25 -14.48
CA LEU A 197 -7.72 25.99 -13.76
C LEU A 197 -7.15 27.32 -13.27
N VAL A 198 -6.81 27.42 -11.99
CA VAL A 198 -6.23 28.62 -11.39
C VAL A 198 -4.89 28.32 -10.74
N TYR A 199 -3.84 29.00 -11.19
CA TYR A 199 -2.52 28.95 -10.59
C TYR A 199 -2.38 30.09 -9.56
N THR A 200 -2.02 29.75 -8.32
CA THR A 200 -1.85 30.71 -7.22
C THR A 200 -0.44 30.68 -6.65
N ARG A 201 0.07 31.85 -6.26
CA ARG A 201 1.29 31.95 -5.45
C ARG A 201 1.15 31.20 -4.14
N ASN A 202 2.23 30.55 -3.70
CA ASN A 202 2.31 29.97 -2.37
C ASN A 202 2.60 31.08 -1.33
N GLU A 203 1.56 31.83 -0.97
CA GLU A 203 1.62 32.94 -0.02
C GLU A 203 0.41 32.93 0.95
N PRO A 204 0.54 33.42 2.20
CA PRO A 204 -0.54 33.40 3.18
C PRO A 204 -1.85 34.03 2.68
N GLY A 205 -2.93 33.26 2.76
CA GLY A 205 -4.27 33.67 2.32
C GLY A 205 -4.51 33.69 0.81
N ALA A 206 -3.64 33.10 -0.02
CA ALA A 206 -3.85 33.02 -1.47
C ALA A 206 -5.21 32.39 -1.84
N LEU A 207 -5.56 31.24 -1.23
CA LEU A 207 -6.84 30.58 -1.45
C LEU A 207 -8.05 31.40 -0.95
N PHE A 208 -7.89 32.20 0.12
CA PHE A 208 -8.93 33.13 0.54
C PHE A 208 -9.17 34.22 -0.51
N ARG A 209 -8.09 34.84 -1.03
CA ARG A 209 -8.17 35.86 -2.10
C ARG A 209 -8.72 35.31 -3.42
N LEU A 210 -8.49 34.02 -3.70
CA LEU A 210 -9.09 33.29 -4.82
C LEU A 210 -10.61 33.11 -4.67
N LEU A 211 -11.10 32.81 -3.46
CA LEU A 211 -12.53 32.52 -3.23
C LEU A 211 -13.38 33.77 -2.96
N GLU A 212 -12.81 34.83 -2.41
CA GLU A 212 -13.50 36.10 -2.10
C GLU A 212 -14.28 36.69 -3.30
N PRO A 213 -13.74 36.77 -4.53
CA PRO A 213 -14.46 37.30 -5.69
C PRO A 213 -15.78 36.57 -6.02
N PHE A 214 -15.85 35.25 -5.83
CA PHE A 214 -17.08 34.46 -6.06
C PHE A 214 -18.17 34.84 -5.04
N GLN A 215 -17.79 34.96 -3.77
CA GLN A 215 -18.68 35.37 -2.68
C GLN A 215 -19.20 36.79 -2.92
N GLN A 216 -18.34 37.74 -3.28
CA GLN A 216 -18.74 39.14 -3.49
C GLN A 216 -19.67 39.34 -4.71
N LEU A 217 -19.57 38.48 -5.73
CA LEU A 217 -20.41 38.53 -6.94
C LEU A 217 -21.66 37.63 -6.87
N GLN A 218 -21.79 36.86 -5.78
CA GLN A 218 -22.83 35.84 -5.57
C GLN A 218 -22.87 34.87 -6.77
N ILE A 219 -21.75 34.18 -6.95
CA ILE A 219 -21.54 33.12 -7.96
C ILE A 219 -21.37 31.80 -7.20
N SER A 220 -22.18 30.81 -7.57
CA SER A 220 -22.20 29.49 -6.93
C SER A 220 -21.00 28.65 -7.37
N LEU A 221 -20.27 28.10 -6.40
CA LEU A 221 -19.17 27.16 -6.61
C LEU A 221 -19.73 25.74 -6.50
N SER A 222 -19.64 24.97 -7.59
CA SER A 222 -20.09 23.57 -7.65
C SER A 222 -18.98 22.55 -7.38
N LYS A 223 -17.71 22.92 -7.60
CA LYS A 223 -16.53 22.15 -7.21
C LYS A 223 -15.31 23.04 -7.00
N ILE A 224 -14.46 22.66 -6.04
CA ILE A 224 -13.04 23.05 -6.00
C ILE A 224 -12.19 21.83 -5.65
N ASP A 225 -11.07 21.66 -6.33
CA ASP A 225 -10.12 20.54 -6.15
C ASP A 225 -8.69 21.04 -6.39
N SER A 226 -7.69 20.46 -5.72
CA SER A 226 -6.30 20.95 -5.75
C SER A 226 -5.31 19.90 -6.25
N ARG A 227 -4.43 20.32 -7.17
CA ARG A 227 -3.44 19.46 -7.81
C ARG A 227 -2.05 20.10 -7.72
N PRO A 228 -0.96 19.33 -7.52
CA PRO A 228 0.39 19.89 -7.53
C PRO A 228 0.69 20.56 -8.88
N SER A 229 1.23 21.78 -8.85
CA SER A 229 1.59 22.53 -10.05
C SER A 229 2.78 21.88 -10.75
N LYS A 230 2.65 21.58 -12.04
CA LYS A 230 3.78 21.15 -12.89
C LYS A 230 4.73 22.31 -13.26
N LYS A 231 4.39 23.56 -12.90
CA LYS A 231 5.18 24.78 -13.21
C LYS A 231 6.15 25.18 -12.10
N GLU A 232 5.74 25.09 -10.84
CA GLU A 232 6.58 25.39 -9.66
C GLU A 232 6.44 24.30 -8.60
N ALA A 233 7.57 23.86 -8.04
CA ALA A 233 7.57 22.87 -6.97
C ALA A 233 6.93 23.46 -5.70
N TRP A 234 5.99 22.72 -5.10
CA TRP A 234 5.18 23.13 -3.93
C TRP A 234 4.22 24.31 -4.18
N ALA A 235 3.97 24.68 -5.43
CA ALA A 235 2.78 25.46 -5.80
C ALA A 235 1.62 24.50 -6.15
N TYR A 236 0.39 25.00 -6.07
CA TYR A 236 -0.82 24.26 -6.41
C TYR A 236 -1.56 24.93 -7.56
N VAL A 237 -2.27 24.12 -8.35
CA VAL A 237 -3.30 24.57 -9.29
C VAL A 237 -4.65 24.08 -8.81
N PHE A 238 -5.65 24.96 -8.82
CA PHE A 238 -7.01 24.65 -8.40
C PHE A 238 -7.90 24.45 -9.61
N PHE A 239 -8.56 23.29 -9.70
CA PHE A 239 -9.73 23.10 -10.56
C PHE A 239 -10.94 23.71 -9.86
N ILE A 240 -11.72 24.55 -10.56
CA ILE A 240 -12.92 25.18 -10.02
C ILE A 240 -14.04 25.10 -11.05
N ASP A 241 -15.20 24.54 -10.68
CA ASP A 241 -16.42 24.55 -11.49
C ASP A 241 -17.48 25.45 -10.84
N PHE A 242 -18.08 26.36 -11.60
CA PHE A 242 -19.05 27.34 -11.09
C PHE A 242 -20.19 27.64 -12.08
N GLU A 243 -21.29 28.20 -11.58
CA GLU A 243 -22.46 28.57 -12.39
C GLU A 243 -22.26 29.87 -13.19
N GLY A 244 -22.66 29.89 -14.46
CA GLY A 244 -22.56 31.01 -15.41
C GLY A 244 -21.66 30.71 -16.62
N HIS A 245 -21.84 31.46 -17.71
CA HIS A 245 -21.02 31.40 -18.93
C HIS A 245 -19.89 32.44 -18.91
N VAL A 246 -18.77 32.21 -19.59
CA VAL A 246 -17.66 33.20 -19.68
C VAL A 246 -18.06 34.57 -20.23
N ASP A 247 -19.13 34.63 -21.04
CA ASP A 247 -19.64 35.87 -21.64
C ASP A 247 -20.62 36.64 -20.73
N ASP A 248 -21.05 36.05 -19.61
CA ASP A 248 -21.95 36.70 -18.65
C ASP A 248 -21.23 37.86 -17.94
N GLN A 249 -21.89 39.01 -17.82
CA GLN A 249 -21.31 40.21 -17.20
C GLN A 249 -20.80 39.98 -15.77
N LYS A 250 -21.44 39.06 -15.01
CA LYS A 250 -20.97 38.62 -13.70
C LYS A 250 -19.64 37.86 -13.77
N ILE A 251 -19.50 36.99 -14.76
CA ILE A 251 -18.34 36.10 -14.90
C ILE A 251 -17.15 36.85 -15.51
N VAL A 252 -17.39 37.79 -16.43
CA VAL A 252 -16.37 38.76 -16.87
C VAL A 252 -15.83 39.55 -15.66
N ALA A 253 -16.72 40.10 -14.83
CA ALA A 253 -16.33 40.82 -13.60
C ALA A 253 -15.67 39.93 -12.53
N LEU A 254 -15.89 38.60 -12.57
CA LEU A 254 -15.16 37.62 -11.77
C LEU A 254 -13.73 37.46 -12.28
N PHE A 255 -13.54 37.20 -13.58
CA PHE A 255 -12.20 37.07 -14.17
C PHE A 255 -11.36 38.33 -13.98
N ASP A 256 -11.94 39.53 -14.15
CA ASP A 256 -11.27 40.81 -13.89
C ASP A 256 -10.67 40.89 -12.46
N ARG A 257 -11.38 40.32 -11.47
CA ARG A 257 -10.94 40.29 -10.07
C ARG A 257 -9.91 39.20 -9.83
N LEU A 258 -10.18 37.98 -10.29
CA LEU A 258 -9.28 36.83 -10.12
C LEU A 258 -7.90 37.13 -10.71
N ASN A 259 -7.83 37.75 -11.89
CA ASN A 259 -6.60 38.20 -12.53
C ASN A 259 -5.75 39.18 -11.68
N THR A 260 -6.27 39.75 -10.59
CA THR A 260 -5.49 40.59 -9.65
C THR A 260 -4.84 39.81 -8.50
N CYS A 261 -5.32 38.60 -8.20
CA CYS A 261 -4.86 37.77 -7.07
C CYS A 261 -4.31 36.39 -7.48
N THR A 262 -4.45 36.00 -8.75
CA THR A 262 -3.95 34.74 -9.32
C THR A 262 -2.79 34.99 -10.28
N GLU A 263 -1.97 33.97 -10.54
CA GLU A 263 -0.87 34.10 -11.52
C GLU A 263 -1.32 33.85 -12.96
N GLU A 264 -2.18 32.85 -13.14
CA GLU A 264 -2.70 32.45 -14.44
C GLU A 264 -4.04 31.74 -14.25
N ILE A 265 -4.98 31.96 -15.18
CA ILE A 265 -6.27 31.29 -15.23
C ILE A 265 -6.43 30.67 -16.62
N LYS A 266 -6.57 29.35 -16.70
CA LYS A 266 -6.90 28.63 -17.94
C LYS A 266 -8.36 28.19 -17.87
N VAL A 267 -9.18 28.74 -18.77
CA VAL A 267 -10.59 28.34 -18.88
C VAL A 267 -10.67 27.00 -19.63
N LEU A 268 -11.11 25.95 -18.93
CA LEU A 268 -11.31 24.61 -19.50
C LEU A 268 -12.58 24.54 -20.35
N GLY A 269 -13.60 25.34 -20.03
CA GLY A 269 -14.80 25.47 -20.86
C GLY A 269 -15.93 26.18 -20.14
N SER A 270 -16.88 26.68 -20.92
CA SER A 270 -18.22 27.07 -20.46
C SER A 270 -19.22 26.29 -21.30
N TYR A 271 -20.20 25.67 -20.68
CA TYR A 271 -21.03 24.65 -21.31
C TYR A 271 -22.36 24.43 -20.57
N PRO A 272 -23.39 23.85 -21.21
CA PRO A 272 -24.68 23.61 -20.56
C PRO A 272 -24.53 22.70 -19.33
N ALA A 273 -25.15 23.09 -18.22
CA ALA A 273 -25.20 22.27 -17.01
C ALA A 273 -26.17 21.09 -17.16
N PHE A 274 -25.92 20.00 -16.43
CA PHE A 274 -26.81 18.82 -16.41
C PHE A 274 -28.13 19.12 -15.66
N ASP A 275 -29.27 18.89 -16.31
CA ASP A 275 -30.61 19.06 -15.73
C ASP A 275 -31.15 17.73 -15.18
N GLN A 276 -31.21 17.62 -13.85
CA GLN A 276 -31.73 16.43 -13.16
C GLN A 276 -33.21 16.14 -13.44
N ALA A 277 -34.02 17.12 -13.87
CA ALA A 277 -35.46 16.93 -14.03
C ALA A 277 -35.85 16.01 -15.21
N ALA A 278 -34.89 15.64 -16.08
CA ALA A 278 -35.13 14.83 -17.27
C ALA A 278 -34.86 13.32 -17.09
N SER A 279 -33.96 12.92 -16.17
CA SER A 279 -33.44 11.54 -16.09
C SER A 279 -34.37 10.53 -15.42
N ASP A 280 -35.20 10.96 -14.47
CA ASP A 280 -35.92 10.08 -13.52
C ASP A 280 -37.12 9.32 -14.13
N SER A 281 -37.10 9.08 -15.45
CA SER A 281 -38.16 8.43 -16.22
C SER A 281 -37.83 7.04 -16.76
N SER A 282 -36.57 6.58 -16.69
CA SER A 282 -36.11 5.30 -17.27
C SER A 282 -36.06 4.11 -16.31
N ASP A 283 -35.70 4.32 -15.04
CA ASP A 283 -35.09 3.26 -14.23
C ASP A 283 -36.12 2.43 -13.43
N LYS A 284 -36.72 1.42 -14.08
CA LYS A 284 -37.54 0.37 -13.41
C LYS A 284 -37.52 -0.98 -14.14
N LEU A 285 -36.63 -1.93 -13.76
CA LEU A 285 -36.82 -3.38 -14.03
C LEU A 285 -35.78 -4.32 -13.35
N SER A 286 -36.26 -5.17 -12.41
CA SER A 286 -35.74 -6.52 -12.01
C SER A 286 -34.57 -6.73 -11.01
N GLU A 287 -34.87 -6.76 -9.70
CA GLU A 287 -34.12 -7.50 -8.66
C GLU A 287 -34.20 -9.05 -8.86
N ALA A 288 -33.22 -9.84 -8.33
CA ALA A 288 -33.42 -11.17 -7.66
C ALA A 288 -32.15 -12.05 -7.39
N SER A 289 -31.76 -12.22 -6.11
CA SER A 289 -31.33 -13.51 -5.46
C SER A 289 -30.11 -14.39 -5.92
N SER A 290 -29.04 -14.42 -5.10
CA SER A 290 -28.54 -15.56 -4.23
C SER A 290 -28.31 -17.01 -4.81
N ARG A 291 -27.86 -18.10 -4.12
CA ARG A 291 -27.14 -18.49 -2.84
C ARG A 291 -26.68 -19.99 -2.94
N ILE A 292 -25.95 -20.71 -2.06
CA ILE A 292 -25.25 -20.54 -0.74
C ILE A 292 -23.97 -21.45 -0.67
N SER A 293 -22.94 -21.03 0.08
CA SER A 293 -21.88 -21.75 0.86
C SER A 293 -21.13 -23.00 0.35
N GLN A 294 -19.80 -23.00 0.56
CA GLN A 294 -18.90 -24.16 0.59
C GLN A 294 -18.41 -24.50 2.01
N ASP A 295 -18.59 -25.75 2.42
CA ASP A 295 -17.58 -26.47 3.23
C ASP A 295 -16.47 -27.00 2.29
N GLU A 296 -15.39 -27.56 2.88
CA GLU A 296 -14.20 -28.16 2.22
C GLU A 296 -13.20 -27.17 1.59
N LEU A 297 -12.03 -26.99 2.23
CA LEU A 297 -10.70 -27.44 1.73
C LEU A 297 -9.51 -26.89 2.57
N GLU A 298 -8.63 -27.79 3.06
CA GLU A 298 -7.38 -27.45 3.75
C GLU A 298 -6.14 -28.20 3.19
N GLY A 299 -4.98 -27.53 3.22
CA GLY A 299 -3.63 -28.15 3.28
C GLY A 299 -2.85 -28.38 1.97
N LEU A 300 -1.52 -28.10 1.99
CA LEU A 300 -0.43 -28.80 1.23
C LEU A 300 0.98 -28.18 1.43
N GLU A 301 2.03 -28.92 1.04
CA GLU A 301 3.45 -28.51 1.04
C GLU A 301 3.92 -27.93 -0.32
N VAL A 302 5.09 -27.27 -0.36
CA VAL A 302 5.67 -26.72 -1.60
C VAL A 302 6.41 -27.81 -2.41
N ALA A 303 5.79 -28.25 -3.49
CA ALA A 303 6.30 -29.29 -4.40
C ALA A 303 7.46 -28.82 -5.31
N PRO A 304 8.31 -29.74 -5.82
CA PRO A 304 9.22 -29.47 -6.93
C PRO A 304 8.45 -29.17 -8.23
N PHE A 305 9.07 -28.45 -9.18
CA PHE A 305 8.50 -28.27 -10.52
C PHE A 305 8.47 -29.61 -11.30
N LYS A 306 7.52 -29.74 -12.22
CA LYS A 306 7.09 -31.01 -12.84
C LYS A 306 8.13 -31.59 -13.81
N SER A 307 8.84 -30.72 -14.53
CA SER A 307 9.71 -31.07 -15.66
C SER A 307 10.95 -31.87 -15.28
N LYS A 308 11.24 -32.92 -16.06
CA LYS A 308 12.41 -33.81 -15.85
C LYS A 308 13.52 -33.58 -16.89
N THR A 309 13.17 -33.01 -18.04
CA THR A 309 14.10 -32.55 -19.07
C THR A 309 13.97 -31.05 -19.30
N VAL A 310 15.06 -30.31 -19.15
CA VAL A 310 15.14 -28.87 -19.47
C VAL A 310 15.96 -28.68 -20.74
N GLY A 311 15.40 -27.98 -21.72
CA GLY A 311 16.06 -27.59 -22.97
C GLY A 311 16.47 -26.12 -22.92
N ILE A 312 17.70 -25.80 -23.29
CA ILE A 312 18.24 -24.43 -23.28
C ILE A 312 18.71 -24.07 -24.69
N ILE A 313 18.08 -23.08 -25.31
CA ILE A 313 18.38 -22.64 -26.67
C ILE A 313 19.15 -21.31 -26.61
N GLY A 314 20.42 -21.36 -27.02
CA GLY A 314 21.44 -20.37 -26.69
C GLY A 314 22.00 -20.61 -25.29
N LEU A 315 23.29 -20.93 -25.19
CA LEU A 315 23.97 -20.95 -23.89
C LEU A 315 24.30 -19.51 -23.49
N GLY A 316 25.12 -18.81 -24.28
CA GLY A 316 25.60 -17.47 -23.92
C GLY A 316 26.13 -17.40 -22.47
N MET A 317 25.98 -16.25 -21.81
CA MET A 317 26.22 -16.18 -20.36
C MET A 317 25.02 -16.67 -19.54
N ILE A 318 23.80 -16.27 -19.92
CA ILE A 318 22.58 -16.49 -19.13
C ILE A 318 22.13 -17.96 -19.18
N GLY A 319 21.92 -18.54 -20.36
CA GLY A 319 21.53 -19.95 -20.52
C GLY A 319 22.58 -20.93 -19.98
N GLY A 320 23.87 -20.62 -20.14
CA GLY A 320 24.97 -21.36 -19.51
C GLY A 320 24.91 -21.34 -17.99
N SER A 321 24.56 -20.19 -17.40
CA SER A 321 24.39 -20.04 -15.95
C SER A 321 23.15 -20.78 -15.44
N ILE A 322 22.07 -20.83 -16.23
CA ILE A 322 20.88 -21.65 -15.95
C ILE A 322 21.25 -23.13 -15.98
N ALA A 323 22.00 -23.60 -16.98
CA ALA A 323 22.46 -24.99 -17.08
C ALA A 323 23.32 -25.39 -15.86
N LEU A 324 24.31 -24.56 -15.50
CA LEU A 324 25.19 -24.79 -14.35
C LEU A 324 24.42 -24.74 -13.02
N GLY A 325 23.53 -23.76 -12.83
CA GLY A 325 22.72 -23.60 -11.63
C GLY A 325 21.73 -24.76 -11.44
N LEU A 326 21.02 -25.15 -12.49
CA LEU A 326 20.11 -26.31 -12.45
C LEU A 326 20.87 -27.61 -12.18
N ARG A 327 22.04 -27.84 -12.81
CA ARG A 327 22.89 -29.01 -12.52
C ARG A 327 23.36 -29.05 -11.05
N ARG A 328 23.72 -27.90 -10.47
CA ARG A 328 24.14 -27.78 -9.07
C ARG A 328 22.99 -28.04 -8.07
N LYS A 329 21.74 -27.79 -8.46
CA LYS A 329 20.54 -28.01 -7.61
C LYS A 329 19.91 -29.40 -7.80
N PHE A 330 19.96 -29.94 -9.02
CA PHE A 330 19.27 -31.18 -9.40
C PHE A 330 20.20 -32.10 -10.20
N ALA A 331 20.87 -33.02 -9.51
CA ALA A 331 21.86 -33.92 -10.13
C ALA A 331 21.25 -34.76 -11.27
N ASP A 332 20.08 -35.35 -11.04
CA ASP A 332 19.39 -36.26 -11.95
C ASP A 332 18.61 -35.57 -13.09
N LEU A 333 18.59 -34.23 -13.12
CA LEU A 333 17.85 -33.48 -14.14
C LEU A 333 18.49 -33.65 -15.51
N ASN A 334 17.69 -33.96 -16.54
CA ASN A 334 18.18 -34.08 -17.90
C ASN A 334 18.30 -32.67 -18.53
N ILE A 335 19.51 -32.18 -18.79
CA ILE A 335 19.74 -30.84 -19.32
C ILE A 335 20.28 -30.96 -20.75
N LEU A 336 19.55 -30.42 -21.71
CA LEU A 336 19.87 -30.44 -23.14
C LEU A 336 20.08 -29.01 -23.64
N ALA A 337 21.02 -28.80 -24.56
CA ALA A 337 21.21 -27.48 -25.17
C ALA A 337 21.49 -27.48 -26.67
N ALA A 338 21.10 -26.39 -27.32
CA ALA A 338 21.44 -26.06 -28.71
C ALA A 338 22.01 -24.64 -28.77
N ASP A 339 23.15 -24.47 -29.44
CA ASP A 339 23.84 -23.19 -29.59
C ASP A 339 24.65 -23.22 -30.91
N PRO A 340 24.62 -22.18 -31.76
CA PRO A 340 25.44 -22.11 -32.98
C PRO A 340 26.95 -22.25 -32.70
N ASN A 341 27.41 -21.85 -31.52
CA ASN A 341 28.79 -22.01 -31.08
C ASN A 341 29.05 -23.45 -30.62
N THR A 342 29.42 -24.31 -31.59
CA THR A 342 29.80 -25.71 -31.33
C THR A 342 30.96 -25.88 -30.34
N GLN A 343 31.75 -24.84 -30.05
CA GLN A 343 32.78 -24.88 -29.01
C GLN A 343 32.19 -24.66 -27.62
N ALA A 344 31.18 -23.79 -27.46
CA ALA A 344 30.46 -23.61 -26.20
C ALA A 344 29.76 -24.92 -25.77
N LEU A 345 29.09 -25.60 -26.71
CA LEU A 345 28.46 -26.91 -26.46
C LEU A 345 29.48 -27.98 -26.01
N LYS A 346 30.69 -27.99 -26.59
CA LYS A 346 31.77 -28.90 -26.18
C LYS A 346 32.25 -28.59 -24.76
N THR A 347 32.51 -27.32 -24.46
CA THR A 347 32.95 -26.90 -23.12
C THR A 347 31.91 -27.24 -22.05
N ALA A 348 30.65 -26.84 -22.26
CA ALA A 348 29.56 -27.11 -21.31
C ALA A 348 29.28 -28.61 -21.08
N ARG A 349 29.54 -29.46 -22.09
CA ARG A 349 29.46 -30.92 -21.96
C ARG A 349 30.68 -31.51 -21.23
N ASN A 350 31.88 -31.00 -21.47
CA ASN A 350 33.10 -31.43 -20.78
C ASN A 350 33.09 -31.06 -19.29
N GLU A 351 32.41 -29.96 -18.94
CA GLU A 351 32.20 -29.51 -17.55
C GLU A 351 31.03 -30.22 -16.84
N GLY A 352 30.27 -31.09 -17.54
CA GLY A 352 29.15 -31.83 -16.96
C GLY A 352 27.86 -31.03 -16.75
N ALA A 353 27.78 -29.77 -17.20
CA ALA A 353 26.54 -29.00 -17.13
C ALA A 353 25.43 -29.69 -17.95
N LEU A 354 25.76 -30.12 -19.17
CA LEU A 354 24.81 -30.71 -20.11
C LEU A 354 24.83 -32.25 -20.08
N THR A 355 23.64 -32.86 -20.02
CA THR A 355 23.44 -34.29 -20.29
C THR A 355 23.56 -34.58 -21.79
N GLY A 356 23.15 -33.64 -22.66
CA GLY A 356 23.21 -33.77 -24.10
C GLY A 356 23.20 -32.44 -24.86
N ALA A 357 23.49 -32.48 -26.16
CA ALA A 357 23.44 -31.33 -27.05
C ALA A 357 23.06 -31.77 -28.47
N GLY A 358 22.38 -30.91 -29.23
CA GLY A 358 21.86 -31.22 -30.57
C GLY A 358 21.45 -29.98 -31.36
N SER A 359 20.64 -30.17 -32.41
CA SER A 359 19.97 -29.06 -33.10
C SER A 359 18.80 -28.52 -32.25
N ALA A 360 18.31 -27.33 -32.57
CA ALA A 360 17.23 -26.69 -31.81
C ALA A 360 15.96 -27.56 -31.80
N GLU A 361 15.56 -28.10 -32.95
CA GLU A 361 14.38 -28.95 -33.12
C GLU A 361 14.48 -30.24 -32.29
N ALA A 362 15.67 -30.84 -32.23
CA ALA A 362 15.94 -32.04 -31.44
C ALA A 362 15.90 -31.79 -29.92
N VAL A 363 16.34 -30.61 -29.47
CA VAL A 363 16.25 -30.20 -28.05
C VAL A 363 14.80 -29.85 -27.68
N ILE A 364 14.11 -29.10 -28.52
CA ILE A 364 12.70 -28.68 -28.35
C ILE A 364 11.77 -29.90 -28.27
N ALA A 365 11.96 -30.92 -29.12
CA ALA A 365 11.16 -32.13 -29.10
C ALA A 365 11.45 -33.06 -27.89
N ALA A 366 12.63 -32.93 -27.28
CA ALA A 366 13.05 -33.79 -26.16
C ALA A 366 12.73 -33.19 -24.77
N ALA A 367 12.59 -31.86 -24.66
CA ALA A 367 12.42 -31.16 -23.38
C ALA A 367 10.97 -31.07 -22.88
N ASP A 368 10.83 -30.90 -21.57
CA ASP A 368 9.56 -30.65 -20.87
C ASP A 368 9.43 -29.15 -20.51
N LEU A 369 10.55 -28.49 -20.21
CA LEU A 369 10.66 -27.04 -20.03
C LEU A 369 11.73 -26.50 -20.99
N ILE A 370 11.40 -25.51 -21.83
CA ILE A 370 12.37 -24.88 -22.75
C ILE A 370 12.63 -23.43 -22.35
N VAL A 371 13.92 -23.06 -22.26
CA VAL A 371 14.41 -21.71 -22.02
C VAL A 371 15.02 -21.14 -23.31
N LEU A 372 14.48 -20.02 -23.82
CA LEU A 372 15.07 -19.26 -24.92
C LEU A 372 16.02 -18.18 -24.36
N ALA A 373 17.33 -18.42 -24.49
CA ALA A 373 18.39 -17.57 -23.96
C ALA A 373 19.22 -16.92 -25.08
N MET A 374 18.54 -16.10 -25.88
CA MET A 374 19.02 -15.44 -27.10
C MET A 374 18.54 -13.97 -27.18
N PRO A 375 19.07 -13.14 -28.10
CA PRO A 375 18.63 -11.74 -28.25
C PRO A 375 17.13 -11.62 -28.58
N PRO A 376 16.44 -10.54 -28.16
CA PRO A 376 14.98 -10.42 -28.32
C PRO A 376 14.47 -10.60 -29.76
N LEU A 377 15.18 -10.04 -30.76
CA LEU A 377 14.81 -10.14 -32.17
C LEU A 377 14.94 -11.56 -32.76
N ALA A 378 15.65 -12.48 -32.10
CA ALA A 378 15.77 -13.87 -32.55
C ALA A 378 14.65 -14.77 -32.00
N ILE A 379 13.98 -14.37 -30.90
CA ILE A 379 12.94 -15.17 -30.26
C ILE A 379 11.76 -15.52 -31.22
N PRO A 380 11.24 -14.61 -32.06
CA PRO A 380 10.10 -14.90 -32.95
C PRO A 380 10.32 -16.09 -33.90
N GLU A 381 11.52 -16.25 -34.47
CA GLU A 381 11.85 -17.39 -35.34
C GLU A 381 11.73 -18.72 -34.59
N TYR A 382 12.12 -18.72 -33.31
CA TYR A 382 12.08 -19.92 -32.46
C TYR A 382 10.69 -20.22 -31.92
N LEU A 383 9.76 -19.25 -31.80
CA LEU A 383 8.36 -19.53 -31.47
C LEU A 383 7.73 -20.49 -32.50
N THR A 384 8.03 -20.30 -33.79
CA THR A 384 7.60 -21.21 -34.87
C THR A 384 8.18 -22.63 -34.71
N LEU A 385 9.40 -22.75 -34.20
CA LEU A 385 10.02 -24.06 -33.90
C LEU A 385 9.41 -24.71 -32.65
N LEU A 386 9.11 -23.92 -31.61
CA LEU A 386 8.40 -24.40 -30.41
C LEU A 386 7.01 -24.93 -30.77
N GLN A 387 6.26 -24.21 -31.62
CA GLN A 387 4.96 -24.66 -32.11
C GLN A 387 5.05 -25.99 -32.87
N LYS A 388 5.99 -26.08 -33.81
CA LYS A 388 6.10 -27.22 -34.73
C LYS A 388 6.71 -28.48 -34.11
N HIS A 389 7.57 -28.33 -33.09
CA HIS A 389 8.38 -29.43 -32.54
C HIS A 389 8.26 -29.63 -31.03
N GLY A 390 7.69 -28.69 -30.27
CA GLY A 390 7.54 -28.81 -28.81
C GLY A 390 6.50 -29.85 -28.39
N LYS A 391 6.61 -30.37 -27.17
CA LYS A 391 5.62 -31.31 -26.65
C LYS A 391 4.28 -30.61 -26.35
N PRO A 392 3.13 -31.31 -26.50
CA PRO A 392 1.82 -30.74 -26.19
C PRO A 392 1.63 -30.25 -24.75
N ASP A 393 2.42 -30.76 -23.79
CA ASP A 393 2.38 -30.36 -22.38
C ASP A 393 3.67 -29.67 -21.88
N ALA A 394 4.60 -29.33 -22.79
CA ALA A 394 5.82 -28.60 -22.43
C ALA A 394 5.54 -27.13 -22.10
N VAL A 395 6.35 -26.60 -21.17
CA VAL A 395 6.33 -25.19 -20.72
C VAL A 395 7.51 -24.44 -21.33
N PHE A 396 7.32 -23.15 -21.61
CA PHE A 396 8.31 -22.32 -22.31
C PHE A 396 8.55 -21.01 -21.55
N THR A 397 9.78 -20.50 -21.58
CA THR A 397 10.15 -19.17 -21.06
C THR A 397 11.26 -18.60 -21.94
N ASP A 398 11.36 -17.28 -21.99
CA ASP A 398 12.57 -16.59 -22.46
C ASP A 398 13.40 -16.05 -21.29
N VAL A 399 14.50 -15.36 -21.61
CA VAL A 399 15.30 -14.56 -20.66
C VAL A 399 15.51 -13.11 -21.16
N GLY A 400 14.86 -12.73 -22.26
CA GLY A 400 15.12 -11.50 -23.01
C GLY A 400 14.68 -10.23 -22.28
N SER A 401 15.37 -9.12 -22.55
CA SER A 401 15.17 -7.84 -21.87
C SER A 401 14.05 -6.96 -22.46
N VAL A 402 13.23 -7.51 -23.36
CA VAL A 402 12.08 -6.84 -23.99
C VAL A 402 10.93 -7.84 -24.11
N LYS A 403 9.71 -7.47 -23.71
CA LYS A 403 8.59 -8.40 -23.54
C LYS A 403 7.42 -8.17 -24.49
N SER A 404 7.14 -6.92 -24.84
CA SER A 404 6.10 -6.55 -25.80
C SER A 404 6.42 -7.09 -27.20
N HIS A 405 7.70 -7.07 -27.60
CA HIS A 405 8.17 -7.68 -28.85
C HIS A 405 7.92 -9.20 -28.90
N VAL A 406 8.25 -9.92 -27.82
CA VAL A 406 8.02 -11.37 -27.71
C VAL A 406 6.52 -11.69 -27.69
N LEU A 407 5.72 -10.89 -26.95
CA LEU A 407 4.28 -11.07 -26.86
C LEU A 407 3.58 -10.80 -28.20
N ALA A 408 4.00 -9.79 -28.96
CA ALA A 408 3.47 -9.51 -30.29
C ALA A 408 3.64 -10.73 -31.22
N SER A 409 4.80 -11.37 -31.22
CA SER A 409 5.04 -12.59 -32.00
C SER A 409 4.37 -13.86 -31.46
N LEU A 410 3.91 -13.86 -30.20
CA LEU A 410 3.09 -14.93 -29.64
C LEU A 410 1.62 -14.87 -30.11
N VAL A 411 1.15 -13.74 -30.67
CA VAL A 411 -0.21 -13.59 -31.20
C VAL A 411 -0.43 -14.44 -32.46
N ASP A 412 0.60 -14.58 -33.31
CA ASP A 412 0.57 -15.42 -34.52
C ASP A 412 0.73 -16.93 -34.23
N CYS A 413 1.02 -17.30 -32.97
CA CYS A 413 1.21 -18.68 -32.54
C CYS A 413 -0.11 -19.33 -32.10
N GLU A 414 -0.18 -20.66 -32.12
CA GLU A 414 -1.38 -21.34 -31.60
C GLU A 414 -1.59 -21.09 -30.10
N ALA A 415 -2.85 -20.86 -29.70
CA ALA A 415 -3.24 -20.49 -28.34
C ALA A 415 -2.70 -21.44 -27.25
N GLY A 416 -2.54 -22.74 -27.57
CA GLY A 416 -1.91 -23.71 -26.67
C GLY A 416 -0.44 -23.39 -26.36
N LEU A 417 0.32 -22.91 -27.33
CA LEU A 417 1.71 -22.48 -27.13
C LEU A 417 1.76 -21.21 -26.27
N ALA A 418 0.98 -20.18 -26.64
CA ALA A 418 0.89 -18.93 -25.88
C ALA A 418 0.45 -19.18 -24.43
N ALA A 419 -0.46 -20.13 -24.19
CA ALA A 419 -0.90 -20.50 -22.85
C ALA A 419 0.16 -21.24 -22.00
N ARG A 420 1.29 -21.65 -22.59
CA ARG A 420 2.41 -22.31 -21.89
C ARG A 420 3.73 -21.53 -21.98
N PHE A 421 3.77 -20.41 -22.70
CA PHE A 421 4.95 -19.54 -22.81
C PHE A 421 4.87 -18.40 -21.80
N VAL A 422 5.61 -18.47 -20.70
CA VAL A 422 5.63 -17.46 -19.64
C VAL A 422 6.93 -16.65 -19.74
N PRO A 423 6.90 -15.38 -20.19
CA PRO A 423 8.12 -14.61 -20.39
C PRO A 423 8.80 -14.21 -19.06
N GLY A 424 10.13 -14.16 -19.04
CA GLY A 424 10.92 -13.84 -17.84
C GLY A 424 12.22 -13.11 -18.13
N HIS A 425 12.65 -12.18 -17.27
CA HIS A 425 13.87 -11.38 -17.46
C HIS A 425 14.73 -11.38 -16.18
N PRO A 426 15.88 -12.09 -16.16
CA PRO A 426 16.83 -12.04 -15.05
C PRO A 426 17.66 -10.76 -15.07
N ILE A 427 17.57 -9.95 -14.01
CA ILE A 427 18.35 -8.72 -13.83
C ILE A 427 19.76 -9.09 -13.31
N ALA A 428 20.50 -9.80 -14.15
CA ALA A 428 21.80 -10.42 -13.84
C ALA A 428 22.81 -10.30 -15.00
N GLY A 429 22.69 -9.25 -15.82
CA GLY A 429 23.60 -8.97 -16.94
C GLY A 429 25.01 -8.54 -16.52
N SER A 430 25.96 -8.68 -17.43
CA SER A 430 27.35 -8.20 -17.32
C SER A 430 27.85 -7.79 -18.70
N GLU A 431 28.89 -6.96 -18.73
CA GLU A 431 29.68 -6.61 -19.90
C GLU A 431 30.39 -7.81 -20.56
N LYS A 432 30.46 -8.95 -19.88
CA LYS A 432 31.13 -10.18 -20.35
C LYS A 432 30.14 -11.10 -21.05
N SER A 433 30.56 -11.68 -22.17
CA SER A 433 29.70 -12.49 -23.06
C SER A 433 30.18 -13.93 -23.22
N GLY A 434 29.32 -14.78 -23.77
CA GLY A 434 29.60 -16.19 -24.06
C GLY A 434 29.65 -17.11 -22.83
N TYR A 435 29.66 -18.43 -23.10
CA TYR A 435 29.56 -19.47 -22.06
C TYR A 435 30.70 -19.44 -21.03
N VAL A 436 31.90 -19.03 -21.41
CA VAL A 436 33.05 -18.88 -20.49
C VAL A 436 32.80 -17.82 -19.39
N SER A 437 31.78 -16.97 -19.56
CA SER A 437 31.36 -15.97 -18.55
C SER A 437 30.26 -16.48 -17.61
N ALA A 438 29.71 -17.68 -17.83
CA ALA A 438 28.62 -18.25 -17.05
C ALA A 438 29.03 -18.65 -15.63
N LYS A 439 28.06 -18.69 -14.70
CA LYS A 439 28.25 -19.07 -13.29
C LYS A 439 27.01 -19.77 -12.75
N SER A 440 27.16 -20.83 -11.96
CA SER A 440 26.03 -21.51 -11.30
C SER A 440 25.29 -20.62 -10.29
N GLU A 441 25.95 -19.59 -9.77
CA GLU A 441 25.45 -18.67 -8.74
C GLU A 441 24.85 -17.39 -9.33
N LEU A 442 24.80 -17.22 -10.67
CA LEU A 442 24.56 -15.91 -11.30
C LEU A 442 23.25 -15.24 -10.85
N PHE A 443 22.22 -16.02 -10.53
CA PHE A 443 20.89 -15.55 -10.14
C PHE A 443 20.64 -15.57 -8.62
N GLU A 444 21.57 -16.07 -7.80
CA GLU A 444 21.40 -16.13 -6.34
C GLU A 444 21.29 -14.69 -5.78
N GLY A 445 20.15 -14.37 -5.18
CA GLY A 445 19.85 -13.01 -4.69
C GLY A 445 19.66 -11.95 -5.79
N ARG A 446 19.48 -12.34 -7.06
CA ARG A 446 19.12 -11.43 -8.16
C ARG A 446 17.63 -11.45 -8.41
N ARG A 447 17.09 -10.31 -8.85
CA ARG A 447 15.68 -10.20 -9.27
C ARG A 447 15.48 -10.80 -10.65
N VAL A 448 14.40 -11.57 -10.79
CA VAL A 448 13.84 -12.03 -12.07
C VAL A 448 12.44 -11.46 -12.17
N ILE A 449 12.18 -10.70 -13.22
CA ILE A 449 10.84 -10.19 -13.53
C ILE A 449 10.16 -11.23 -14.41
N LEU A 450 9.10 -11.87 -13.92
CA LEU A 450 8.18 -12.61 -14.77
C LEU A 450 7.10 -11.66 -15.28
N THR A 451 6.76 -11.78 -16.56
CA THR A 451 5.70 -10.97 -17.16
C THR A 451 4.60 -11.87 -17.74
N PRO A 452 3.85 -12.59 -16.88
CA PRO A 452 2.74 -13.42 -17.34
C PRO A 452 1.67 -12.56 -18.02
N HIS A 453 1.05 -13.10 -19.05
CA HIS A 453 -0.02 -12.47 -19.82
C HIS A 453 -1.32 -13.29 -19.73
N ALA A 454 -2.45 -12.67 -20.08
CA ALA A 454 -3.80 -13.19 -19.83
C ALA A 454 -4.06 -14.63 -20.33
N TYR A 455 -3.35 -15.08 -21.37
CA TYR A 455 -3.46 -16.43 -21.92
C TYR A 455 -2.71 -17.51 -21.11
N ASN A 456 -1.76 -17.16 -20.24
CA ASN A 456 -0.92 -18.14 -19.56
C ASN A 456 -1.70 -18.99 -18.55
N THR A 457 -1.50 -20.30 -18.59
CA THR A 457 -1.98 -21.22 -17.57
C THR A 457 -1.23 -21.04 -16.25
N ALA A 458 -1.96 -21.09 -15.12
CA ALA A 458 -1.36 -21.01 -13.78
C ALA A 458 -0.29 -22.09 -13.55
N SER A 459 -0.45 -23.29 -14.14
CA SER A 459 0.55 -24.37 -14.09
C SER A 459 1.88 -23.96 -14.74
N ALA A 460 1.85 -23.30 -15.90
CA ALA A 460 3.07 -22.84 -16.57
C ALA A 460 3.75 -21.71 -15.77
N VAL A 461 2.96 -20.78 -15.22
CA VAL A 461 3.49 -19.67 -14.40
C VAL A 461 4.13 -20.20 -13.12
N ALA A 462 3.49 -21.16 -12.44
CA ALA A 462 4.03 -21.82 -11.26
C ALA A 462 5.32 -22.61 -11.57
N GLU A 463 5.37 -23.34 -12.69
CA GLU A 463 6.55 -24.10 -13.12
C GLU A 463 7.76 -23.20 -13.41
N ILE A 464 7.57 -22.10 -14.15
CA ILE A 464 8.64 -21.12 -14.41
C ILE A 464 9.03 -20.37 -13.12
N HIS A 465 8.07 -20.01 -12.26
CA HIS A 465 8.37 -19.41 -10.95
C HIS A 465 9.25 -20.34 -10.10
N LEU A 466 8.87 -21.61 -9.95
CA LEU A 466 9.61 -22.61 -9.17
C LEU A 466 11.01 -22.86 -9.73
N MET A 467 11.19 -22.86 -11.06
CA MET A 467 12.51 -22.95 -11.69
C MET A 467 13.42 -21.78 -11.26
N TRP A 468 12.95 -20.54 -11.34
CA TRP A 468 13.73 -19.36 -10.94
C TRP A 468 13.98 -19.31 -9.43
N ARG A 469 13.04 -19.74 -8.59
CA ARG A 469 13.24 -19.86 -7.13
C ARG A 469 14.29 -20.93 -6.79
N ALA A 470 14.31 -22.06 -7.52
CA ALA A 470 15.34 -23.09 -7.35
C ALA A 470 16.76 -22.58 -7.70
N LEU A 471 16.86 -21.70 -8.71
CA LEU A 471 18.09 -20.95 -9.06
C LEU A 471 18.47 -19.86 -8.04
N GLY A 472 17.71 -19.68 -6.96
CA GLY A 472 18.00 -18.73 -5.88
C GLY A 472 17.55 -17.28 -6.14
N ALA A 473 16.71 -17.06 -7.15
CA ALA A 473 16.28 -15.72 -7.54
C ALA A 473 15.13 -15.15 -6.67
N GLU A 474 15.07 -13.83 -6.60
CA GLU A 474 13.90 -13.06 -6.17
C GLU A 474 12.95 -12.89 -7.36
N VAL A 475 11.82 -13.60 -7.36
CA VAL A 475 10.87 -13.56 -8.48
C VAL A 475 9.80 -12.50 -8.21
N VAL A 476 9.62 -11.56 -9.14
CA VAL A 476 8.61 -10.49 -9.07
C VAL A 476 7.76 -10.47 -10.35
N GLY A 477 6.50 -10.06 -10.25
CA GLY A 477 5.57 -9.96 -11.39
C GLY A 477 5.47 -8.54 -11.96
N MET A 478 5.31 -8.39 -13.27
CA MET A 478 5.05 -7.10 -13.94
C MET A 478 4.30 -7.29 -15.27
N ALA A 479 3.52 -6.30 -15.73
CA ALA A 479 2.94 -6.35 -17.07
C ALA A 479 4.04 -6.20 -18.17
N PRO A 480 3.94 -6.88 -19.33
CA PRO A 480 4.93 -6.81 -20.42
C PRO A 480 5.26 -5.39 -20.91
N SER A 481 4.26 -4.54 -21.12
CA SER A 481 4.48 -3.13 -21.52
C SER A 481 5.18 -2.33 -20.43
N ARG A 482 4.70 -2.43 -19.19
CA ARG A 482 5.27 -1.72 -18.04
C ARG A 482 6.72 -2.12 -17.75
N HIS A 483 7.07 -3.38 -18.00
CA HIS A 483 8.45 -3.85 -17.98
C HIS A 483 9.30 -3.07 -19.00
N ASP A 484 8.85 -2.99 -20.24
CA ASP A 484 9.61 -2.38 -21.33
C ASP A 484 9.77 -0.85 -21.16
N GLU A 485 8.76 -0.16 -20.62
CA GLU A 485 8.85 1.24 -20.17
C GLU A 485 9.94 1.44 -19.11
N VAL A 486 9.93 0.63 -18.05
CA VAL A 486 10.86 0.76 -16.92
C VAL A 486 12.28 0.45 -17.36
N LEU A 487 12.49 -0.58 -18.20
CA LEU A 487 13.80 -0.95 -18.71
C LEU A 487 14.32 0.05 -19.77
N ALA A 488 13.45 0.68 -20.57
CA ALA A 488 13.84 1.76 -21.46
C ALA A 488 14.49 2.93 -20.69
N ALA A 489 13.84 3.39 -19.63
CA ALA A 489 14.33 4.50 -18.81
C ALA A 489 15.54 4.14 -17.93
N THR A 490 15.52 2.97 -17.27
CA THR A 490 16.56 2.60 -16.29
C THR A 490 17.77 1.88 -16.87
N SER A 491 17.68 1.35 -18.10
CA SER A 491 18.73 0.52 -18.70
C SER A 491 19.08 0.95 -20.13
N HIS A 492 18.11 1.10 -21.03
CA HIS A 492 18.39 1.28 -22.46
C HIS A 492 18.92 2.69 -22.78
N LEU A 493 18.23 3.74 -22.31
CA LEU A 493 18.67 5.13 -22.51
C LEU A 493 20.10 5.40 -21.99
N PRO A 494 20.49 4.98 -20.75
CA PRO A 494 21.87 5.08 -20.29
C PRO A 494 22.91 4.49 -21.26
N HIS A 495 22.66 3.33 -21.86
CA HIS A 495 23.58 2.72 -22.83
C HIS A 495 23.66 3.52 -24.13
N LEU A 496 22.53 3.97 -24.68
CA LEU A 496 22.51 4.81 -25.89
C LEU A 496 23.32 6.11 -25.70
N LEU A 497 23.18 6.76 -24.54
CA LEU A 497 23.92 7.98 -24.20
C LEU A 497 25.44 7.73 -24.02
N ALA A 498 25.81 6.57 -23.47
CA ALA A 498 27.21 6.16 -23.34
C ALA A 498 27.84 5.86 -24.71
N TYR A 499 27.12 5.22 -25.64
CA TYR A 499 27.58 5.02 -27.02
C TYR A 499 27.72 6.36 -27.76
N SER A 500 26.70 7.24 -27.69
CA SER A 500 26.69 8.49 -28.46
C SER A 500 27.78 9.48 -28.04
N ILE A 501 28.13 9.57 -26.75
CA ILE A 501 29.20 10.48 -26.31
C ILE A 501 30.60 9.99 -26.71
N VAL A 502 30.80 8.67 -26.81
CA VAL A 502 32.08 8.10 -27.29
C VAL A 502 32.23 8.34 -28.79
N ASP A 503 31.18 8.08 -29.56
CA ASP A 503 31.19 8.29 -31.01
C ASP A 503 31.39 9.78 -31.40
N LEU A 504 30.71 10.70 -30.69
CA LEU A 504 30.86 12.15 -30.88
C LEU A 504 32.29 12.65 -30.63
N LEU A 505 33.06 12.00 -29.76
CA LEU A 505 34.44 12.37 -29.46
C LEU A 505 35.46 11.74 -30.42
N ILE A 506 35.13 10.59 -31.03
CA ILE A 506 35.95 9.96 -32.09
C ILE A 506 35.96 10.83 -33.34
N HIS A 507 34.82 11.42 -33.70
CA HIS A 507 34.61 12.20 -34.92
C HIS A 507 35.10 13.67 -34.87
N GLN A 508 35.88 14.06 -33.85
CA GLN A 508 36.49 15.39 -33.75
C GLN A 508 37.98 15.35 -34.16
N ASP A 509 38.44 16.37 -34.89
CA ASP A 509 39.82 16.46 -35.44
C ASP A 509 40.94 16.31 -34.40
N ALA A 510 40.65 16.61 -33.12
CA ALA A 510 41.57 16.54 -31.99
C ALA A 510 41.37 15.31 -31.08
N SER A 511 40.62 14.29 -31.51
CA SER A 511 40.21 13.13 -30.67
C SER A 511 41.34 12.49 -29.86
N LYS A 512 42.53 12.28 -30.47
CA LYS A 512 43.72 11.72 -29.79
C LYS A 512 44.30 12.58 -28.67
N GLU A 513 44.01 13.88 -28.64
CA GLU A 513 44.37 14.75 -27.51
C GLU A 513 43.23 14.87 -26.50
N LEU A 514 41.97 14.91 -26.94
CA LEU A 514 40.81 14.87 -26.04
C LEU A 514 40.83 13.64 -25.12
N PHE A 515 41.10 12.45 -25.67
CA PHE A 515 41.23 11.22 -24.88
C PHE A 515 42.46 11.18 -23.94
N ARG A 516 43.46 12.07 -24.09
CA ARG A 516 44.57 12.21 -23.12
C ARG A 516 44.17 12.98 -21.85
N TYR A 517 43.13 13.80 -21.93
CA TYR A 517 42.62 14.61 -20.81
C TYR A 517 41.33 14.04 -20.19
N ALA A 518 40.81 12.93 -20.72
CA ALA A 518 39.64 12.23 -20.21
C ALA A 518 39.94 11.57 -18.84
N ALA A 519 39.56 12.25 -17.76
CA ALA A 519 39.71 11.77 -16.38
C ALA A 519 38.62 10.74 -15.99
N GLY A 520 38.75 10.16 -14.79
CA GLY A 520 37.95 9.03 -14.30
C GLY A 520 36.44 9.13 -14.55
N GLY A 521 35.81 10.29 -14.31
CA GLY A 521 34.37 10.47 -14.53
C GLY A 521 33.90 10.25 -15.99
N PHE A 522 34.76 10.44 -16.99
CA PHE A 522 34.46 10.04 -18.37
C PHE A 522 34.53 8.53 -18.55
N ALA A 523 35.54 7.87 -17.96
CA ALA A 523 35.67 6.42 -17.99
C ALA A 523 34.50 5.73 -17.26
N ASP A 524 34.07 6.25 -16.11
CA ASP A 524 32.95 5.72 -15.33
C ASP A 524 31.61 5.78 -16.09
N PHE A 525 31.35 6.89 -16.78
CA PHE A 525 30.14 7.08 -17.60
C PHE A 525 30.18 6.24 -18.89
N SER A 526 31.29 6.29 -19.63
CA SER A 526 31.42 5.58 -20.91
C SER A 526 31.63 4.06 -20.76
N ARG A 527 31.96 3.55 -19.56
CA ARG A 527 32.22 2.13 -19.28
C ARG A 527 31.22 1.18 -19.92
N ILE A 528 29.92 1.51 -19.84
CA ILE A 528 28.83 0.64 -20.32
C ILE A 528 28.74 0.56 -21.85
N ALA A 529 29.32 1.50 -22.60
CA ALA A 529 29.49 1.40 -24.05
C ALA A 529 30.46 0.27 -24.47
N SER A 530 31.19 -0.35 -23.52
CA SER A 530 31.99 -1.57 -23.77
C SER A 530 31.13 -2.84 -23.93
N SER A 531 29.80 -2.73 -23.83
CA SER A 531 28.88 -3.85 -24.00
C SER A 531 28.77 -4.31 -25.46
N ASN A 532 28.11 -5.45 -25.70
CA ASN A 532 27.90 -6.01 -27.04
C ASN A 532 26.98 -5.10 -27.88
N ALA A 533 27.53 -4.49 -28.93
CA ALA A 533 26.82 -3.53 -29.77
C ALA A 533 25.66 -4.15 -30.59
N GLN A 534 25.77 -5.42 -31.02
CA GLN A 534 24.66 -6.09 -31.72
C GLN A 534 23.47 -6.27 -30.78
N MET A 535 23.72 -6.84 -29.59
CA MET A 535 22.68 -7.02 -28.57
C MET A 535 22.00 -5.69 -28.19
N TRP A 536 22.76 -4.60 -28.04
CA TRP A 536 22.18 -3.29 -27.75
C TRP A 536 21.44 -2.65 -28.92
N SER A 537 21.86 -2.90 -30.16
CA SER A 537 21.06 -2.58 -31.35
C SER A 537 19.75 -3.37 -31.38
N ASP A 538 19.80 -4.67 -31.13
CA ASP A 538 18.63 -5.56 -31.11
C ASP A 538 17.63 -5.12 -30.04
N ILE A 539 18.10 -4.74 -28.84
CA ILE A 539 17.28 -4.22 -27.74
C ILE A 539 16.67 -2.86 -28.09
N ALA A 540 17.45 -1.94 -28.66
CA ALA A 540 16.96 -0.62 -29.05
C ALA A 540 15.92 -0.67 -30.19
N VAL A 541 16.03 -1.65 -31.09
CA VAL A 541 15.03 -1.90 -32.15
C VAL A 541 13.81 -2.65 -31.59
N ALA A 542 14.00 -3.67 -30.74
CA ALA A 542 12.89 -4.45 -30.17
C ALA A 542 12.02 -3.63 -29.21
N ASN A 543 12.61 -2.66 -28.49
CA ASN A 543 11.91 -1.74 -27.59
C ASN A 543 11.96 -0.29 -28.12
N ALA A 544 11.80 -0.11 -29.44
CA ALA A 544 11.94 1.20 -30.07
C ALA A 544 11.00 2.25 -29.47
N ASP A 545 9.72 1.94 -29.28
CA ASP A 545 8.70 2.92 -28.90
C ASP A 545 8.98 3.55 -27.52
N ALA A 546 9.16 2.72 -26.48
CA ALA A 546 9.46 3.23 -25.13
C ALA A 546 10.87 3.86 -25.05
N THR A 547 11.84 3.35 -25.81
CA THR A 547 13.20 3.89 -25.82
C THR A 547 13.27 5.26 -26.54
N VAL A 548 12.50 5.45 -27.61
CA VAL A 548 12.35 6.75 -28.29
C VAL A 548 11.57 7.74 -27.41
N ALA A 549 10.49 7.30 -26.73
CA ALA A 549 9.71 8.16 -25.85
C ALA A 549 10.57 8.79 -24.74
N ILE A 550 11.40 7.99 -24.05
CA ILE A 550 12.27 8.51 -22.98
C ILE A 550 13.50 9.27 -23.53
N LEU A 551 14.01 8.91 -24.72
CA LEU A 551 15.10 9.64 -25.37
C LEU A 551 14.65 11.06 -25.79
N SER A 552 13.43 11.23 -26.29
CA SER A 552 12.85 12.53 -26.63
C SER A 552 12.81 13.46 -25.41
N GLN A 553 12.27 12.98 -24.28
CA GLN A 553 12.25 13.72 -23.01
C GLN A 553 13.66 14.12 -22.56
N TYR A 554 14.65 13.24 -22.73
CA TYR A 554 16.04 13.54 -22.38
C TYR A 554 16.68 14.61 -23.30
N ILE A 555 16.34 14.62 -24.59
CA ILE A 555 16.78 15.66 -25.53
C ILE A 555 16.22 17.03 -25.13
N GLU A 556 14.96 17.11 -24.71
CA GLU A 556 14.33 18.35 -24.24
C GLU A 556 15.04 18.92 -22.99
N TYR A 557 15.39 18.06 -22.03
CA TYR A 557 16.22 18.43 -20.86
C TYR A 557 17.64 18.89 -21.26
N LEU A 558 18.28 18.26 -22.24
CA LEU A 558 19.58 18.73 -22.75
C LEU A 558 19.48 20.11 -23.38
N ASP A 559 18.41 20.39 -24.14
CA ASP A 559 18.20 21.71 -24.73
C ASP A 559 17.82 22.77 -23.69
N GLU A 560 17.17 22.41 -22.56
CA GLU A 560 17.04 23.28 -21.39
C GLU A 560 18.41 23.63 -20.78
N LEU A 561 19.20 22.61 -20.44
CA LEU A 561 20.52 22.77 -19.83
C LEU A 561 21.47 23.60 -20.72
N LYS A 562 21.42 23.39 -22.05
CA LYS A 562 22.10 24.19 -23.06
C LYS A 562 21.64 25.64 -23.07
N ARG A 563 20.33 25.92 -22.99
CA ARG A 563 19.78 27.29 -22.86
C ARG A 563 20.31 28.00 -21.61
N LEU A 564 20.32 27.32 -20.46
CA LEU A 564 20.84 27.88 -19.20
C LEU A 564 22.35 28.20 -19.27
N ILE A 565 23.17 27.31 -19.85
CA ILE A 565 24.60 27.54 -20.05
C ILE A 565 24.86 28.73 -20.97
N VAL A 566 24.19 28.81 -22.13
CA VAL A 566 24.35 29.91 -23.09
C VAL A 566 23.97 31.26 -22.46
N ARG A 567 22.92 31.28 -21.63
CA ARG A 567 22.48 32.47 -20.89
C ARG A 567 23.28 32.76 -19.61
N ARG A 568 24.25 31.90 -19.25
CA ARG A 568 25.06 31.97 -18.02
C ARG A 568 24.23 32.01 -16.73
N GLN A 569 23.09 31.32 -16.73
CA GLN A 569 22.12 31.22 -15.64
C GLN A 569 22.64 30.31 -14.51
N GLY A 570 23.61 30.82 -13.76
CA GLY A 570 24.41 30.05 -12.80
C GLY A 570 23.65 29.57 -11.56
N GLN A 571 22.60 30.27 -11.12
CA GLN A 571 21.78 29.82 -10.00
C GLN A 571 20.78 28.76 -10.44
N GLU A 572 20.20 28.90 -11.62
CA GLU A 572 19.29 27.93 -12.22
C GLU A 572 20.02 26.62 -12.53
N LEU A 573 21.24 26.70 -13.07
CA LEU A 573 22.14 25.53 -13.19
C LEU A 573 22.46 24.91 -11.83
N LYS A 574 22.78 25.73 -10.81
CA LYS A 574 23.01 25.22 -9.44
C LYS A 574 21.76 24.54 -8.88
N HIS A 575 20.57 25.06 -9.11
CA HIS A 575 19.30 24.49 -8.65
C HIS A 575 18.99 23.18 -9.39
N LEU A 576 19.21 23.12 -10.70
CA LEU A 576 19.06 21.90 -11.51
C LEU A 576 20.05 20.82 -11.03
N PHE A 577 21.33 21.17 -10.87
CA PHE A 577 22.35 20.25 -10.37
C PHE A 577 22.11 19.83 -8.91
N GLN A 578 21.60 20.73 -8.06
CA GLN A 578 21.27 20.40 -6.67
C GLN A 578 20.01 19.54 -6.58
N ARG A 579 19.01 19.74 -7.45
CA ARG A 579 17.85 18.84 -7.59
C ARG A 579 18.31 17.46 -8.04
N ALA A 580 19.06 17.37 -9.13
CA ALA A 580 19.62 16.11 -9.63
C ALA A 580 20.51 15.41 -8.59
N LYS A 581 21.33 16.18 -7.86
CA LYS A 581 22.12 15.68 -6.73
C LYS A 581 21.22 15.16 -5.61
N THR A 582 20.27 15.94 -5.08
CA THR A 582 19.40 15.49 -3.99
C THR A 582 18.54 14.29 -4.41
N THR A 583 18.04 14.23 -5.64
CA THR A 583 17.35 13.04 -6.17
C THR A 583 18.28 11.83 -6.26
N ARG A 584 19.53 12.00 -6.72
CA ARG A 584 20.54 10.92 -6.75
C ARG A 584 20.94 10.48 -5.35
N ASP A 585 21.24 11.42 -4.46
CA ASP A 585 21.66 11.17 -3.08
C ASP A 585 20.53 10.44 -2.33
N ASN A 586 19.27 10.90 -2.46
CA ASN A 586 18.10 10.19 -1.94
C ASN A 586 17.95 8.80 -2.59
N TYR A 587 18.10 8.67 -3.92
CA TYR A 587 18.03 7.38 -4.60
C TYR A 587 19.09 6.40 -4.09
N VAL A 588 20.33 6.87 -3.88
CA VAL A 588 21.43 6.11 -3.26
C VAL A 588 21.07 5.75 -1.81
N ILE A 589 20.62 6.69 -1.00
CA ILE A 589 20.16 6.48 0.39
C ILE A 589 18.97 5.50 0.48
N HIS A 590 18.21 5.30 -0.60
CA HIS A 590 17.01 4.43 -0.64
C HIS A 590 17.20 3.10 -1.42
N HIS A 591 18.22 2.98 -2.28
CA HIS A 591 18.45 1.80 -3.14
C HIS A 591 19.92 1.29 -3.14
N GLN A 592 20.83 2.03 -2.50
CA GLN A 592 22.21 1.65 -2.19
C GLN A 592 22.49 1.92 -0.69
N ASP A 593 21.60 1.39 0.15
CA ASP A 593 21.85 1.02 1.55
C ASP A 593 22.79 1.93 2.34
N LEU A 594 22.27 3.06 2.83
CA LEU A 594 22.61 3.66 4.14
C LEU A 594 21.75 4.92 4.40
N SER A 595 21.33 5.11 5.65
CA SER A 595 20.78 6.36 6.22
C SER A 595 19.38 6.88 5.78
N ARG A 596 18.33 6.05 5.70
CA ARG A 596 16.94 6.55 5.72
C ARG A 596 16.29 6.49 7.12
N ALA A 597 16.85 7.27 8.03
CA ALA A 597 16.10 7.85 9.15
C ALA A 597 15.83 9.34 8.83
N THR A 598 14.91 9.98 9.56
CA THR A 598 14.60 11.43 9.49
C THR A 598 14.27 12.00 8.10
N ALA A 599 12.97 12.04 7.75
CA ALA A 599 12.23 13.29 7.52
C ALA A 599 10.86 13.03 6.84
N MET A 600 9.78 13.42 7.52
CA MET A 600 8.44 13.67 6.97
C MET A 600 7.87 14.91 7.68
N THR A 601 6.99 15.65 7.01
CA THR A 601 6.45 16.93 7.52
C THR A 601 5.14 16.73 8.28
N ASN A 602 5.09 17.23 9.52
CA ASN A 602 3.84 17.35 10.28
C ASN A 602 3.05 18.58 9.81
N ASP A 603 1.89 18.36 9.19
CA ASP A 603 0.84 19.37 9.16
C ASP A 603 0.08 19.33 10.49
N ALA A 604 -0.11 20.49 11.12
CA ALA A 604 -0.78 20.59 12.41
C ALA A 604 -2.30 20.44 12.26
N LYS A 605 -2.90 19.59 13.11
CA LYS A 605 -4.35 19.38 13.16
C LYS A 605 -4.93 19.72 14.52
N SER A 606 -6.11 20.31 14.51
CA SER A 606 -6.97 20.52 15.67
C SER A 606 -8.31 19.79 15.47
N TYR A 607 -8.97 19.40 16.57
CA TYR A 607 -10.32 18.84 16.57
C TYR A 607 -11.29 19.84 17.20
N ARG A 608 -12.38 20.16 16.49
CA ARG A 608 -13.54 20.86 17.05
C ARG A 608 -14.58 19.81 17.45
N LEU A 609 -14.99 19.86 18.71
CA LEU A 609 -15.85 18.88 19.35
C LEU A 609 -17.13 19.56 19.82
N ARG A 610 -18.25 19.26 19.19
CA ARG A 610 -19.52 19.91 19.51
C ARG A 610 -20.17 19.23 20.72
N PRO A 611 -20.90 19.97 21.57
CA PRO A 611 -21.52 19.41 22.76
C PRO A 611 -22.64 18.43 22.41
N GLY A 612 -22.71 17.33 23.17
CA GLY A 612 -23.72 16.29 23.02
C GLY A 612 -23.46 15.31 21.87
N GLY A 613 -24.37 14.34 21.75
CA GLY A 613 -24.28 13.18 20.87
C GLY A 613 -25.19 12.06 21.39
N SER A 614 -25.10 10.86 20.81
CA SER A 614 -25.92 9.72 21.23
C SER A 614 -25.24 8.38 20.93
N ILE A 615 -24.73 7.72 21.96
CA ILE A 615 -23.89 6.52 21.78
C ILE A 615 -24.75 5.25 21.66
N PHE A 616 -24.87 4.75 20.43
CA PHE A 616 -25.66 3.57 20.09
C PHE A 616 -25.02 2.71 19.00
N GLY A 617 -25.30 1.41 19.02
CA GLY A 617 -24.98 0.48 17.93
C GLY A 617 -23.91 -0.55 18.29
N ALA A 618 -23.10 -0.94 17.31
CA ALA A 618 -22.04 -1.92 17.49
C ALA A 618 -20.83 -1.60 16.60
N LEU A 619 -19.61 -1.79 17.11
CA LEU A 619 -18.34 -1.41 16.47
C LEU A 619 -17.27 -2.48 16.69
N ARG A 620 -16.33 -2.68 15.75
CA ARG A 620 -15.04 -3.37 16.00
C ARG A 620 -13.93 -2.32 15.87
N VAL A 621 -13.30 -1.94 16.98
CA VAL A 621 -12.17 -0.99 16.96
C VAL A 621 -10.93 -1.64 16.32
N PRO A 622 -9.91 -0.85 15.89
CA PRO A 622 -8.70 -1.41 15.30
C PRO A 622 -7.97 -2.40 16.22
N GLY A 623 -7.22 -3.34 15.64
CA GLY A 623 -6.56 -4.42 16.37
C GLY A 623 -5.50 -3.96 17.37
N ASP A 624 -5.19 -4.84 18.33
CA ASP A 624 -4.23 -4.59 19.39
C ASP A 624 -2.82 -4.29 18.86
N LYS A 625 -2.27 -3.14 19.27
CA LYS A 625 -0.93 -2.70 18.85
C LYS A 625 0.17 -3.64 19.35
N SER A 626 0.05 -4.13 20.58
CA SER A 626 1.04 -5.00 21.22
C SER A 626 1.11 -6.39 20.57
N MET A 627 -0.04 -6.95 20.18
CA MET A 627 -0.13 -8.19 19.42
C MET A 627 0.28 -8.00 17.96
N SER A 628 -0.08 -6.88 17.32
CA SER A 628 0.33 -6.60 15.93
C SER A 628 1.85 -6.60 15.77
N HIS A 629 2.60 -5.97 16.68
CA HIS A 629 4.07 -6.08 16.72
C HIS A 629 4.56 -7.53 16.84
N ARG A 630 3.94 -8.32 17.73
CA ARG A 630 4.35 -9.68 18.07
C ARG A 630 4.01 -10.70 16.99
N ALA A 631 2.88 -10.54 16.31
CA ALA A 631 2.50 -11.33 15.14
C ALA A 631 3.56 -11.22 14.03
N VAL A 632 4.12 -10.01 13.82
CA VAL A 632 5.24 -9.79 12.89
C VAL A 632 6.54 -10.42 13.40
N ILE A 633 6.90 -10.21 14.67
CA ILE A 633 8.15 -10.76 15.25
C ILE A 633 8.15 -12.29 15.22
N PHE A 634 7.14 -12.93 15.81
CA PHE A 634 7.06 -14.39 15.90
C PHE A 634 6.74 -15.01 14.54
N GLY A 635 5.87 -14.39 13.74
CA GLY A 635 5.56 -14.84 12.38
C GLY A 635 6.78 -14.88 11.47
N SER A 636 7.72 -13.95 11.66
CA SER A 636 9.00 -13.91 10.95
C SER A 636 9.96 -15.01 11.39
N LEU A 637 10.04 -15.29 12.69
CA LEU A 637 10.94 -16.29 13.28
C LEU A 637 10.37 -17.73 13.21
N ALA A 638 9.09 -17.88 12.86
CA ALA A 638 8.43 -19.15 12.72
C ALA A 638 8.88 -19.94 11.49
N LYS A 639 8.69 -21.26 11.53
CA LYS A 639 8.72 -22.12 10.35
C LYS A 639 7.32 -22.21 9.74
N GLY A 640 7.17 -21.77 8.49
CA GLY A 640 5.91 -21.84 7.72
C GLY A 640 5.37 -20.47 7.32
N VAL A 641 4.09 -20.41 6.94
CA VAL A 641 3.40 -19.16 6.57
C VAL A 641 2.45 -18.77 7.69
N THR A 642 2.70 -17.63 8.33
CA THR A 642 1.83 -17.05 9.35
C THR A 642 0.83 -16.11 8.68
N ARG A 643 -0.46 -16.31 8.89
CA ARG A 643 -1.51 -15.40 8.42
C ARG A 643 -2.02 -14.59 9.61
N VAL A 644 -2.05 -13.28 9.48
CA VAL A 644 -2.57 -12.36 10.49
C VAL A 644 -3.81 -11.68 9.91
N GLU A 645 -4.90 -11.66 10.67
CA GLU A 645 -6.09 -10.86 10.41
C GLU A 645 -6.26 -9.84 11.55
N GLY A 646 -7.09 -8.80 11.38
CA GLY A 646 -7.25 -7.74 12.38
C GLY A 646 -6.00 -6.88 12.64
N PHE A 647 -4.92 -7.03 11.87
CA PHE A 647 -3.63 -6.35 12.08
C PHE A 647 -3.79 -4.81 12.08
N LEU A 648 -3.18 -4.14 13.06
CA LEU A 648 -3.20 -2.68 13.15
C LEU A 648 -2.27 -2.05 12.10
N GLU A 649 -2.83 -1.40 11.09
CA GLU A 649 -2.10 -0.67 10.04
C GLU A 649 -1.55 0.70 10.52
N GLY A 650 -1.25 0.83 11.81
CA GLY A 650 -0.62 2.02 12.41
C GLY A 650 0.89 2.09 12.16
N GLU A 651 1.46 3.30 12.23
CA GLU A 651 2.87 3.56 11.86
C GLU A 651 3.86 2.69 12.66
N ASP A 652 3.64 2.55 13.96
CA ASP A 652 4.44 1.70 14.87
C ASP A 652 4.56 0.25 14.36
N ALA A 653 3.44 -0.35 13.95
CA ALA A 653 3.40 -1.73 13.48
C ALA A 653 3.98 -1.85 12.06
N MET A 654 3.74 -0.85 11.20
CA MET A 654 4.30 -0.79 9.85
C MET A 654 5.82 -0.61 9.83
N ASN A 655 6.39 0.16 10.76
CA ASN A 655 7.83 0.24 10.97
C ASN A 655 8.43 -1.12 11.41
N THR A 656 7.66 -1.95 12.12
CA THR A 656 8.05 -3.32 12.46
C THR A 656 8.04 -4.24 11.22
N VAL A 657 6.99 -4.15 10.38
CA VAL A 657 6.92 -4.88 9.09
C VAL A 657 8.08 -4.48 8.16
N ALA A 658 8.42 -3.19 8.09
CA ALA A 658 9.55 -2.70 7.30
C ALA A 658 10.89 -3.28 7.80
N ALA A 659 11.08 -3.38 9.12
CA ALA A 659 12.30 -3.92 9.70
C ALA A 659 12.51 -5.41 9.39
N PHE A 660 11.47 -6.24 9.48
CA PHE A 660 11.58 -7.65 9.13
C PHE A 660 11.73 -7.89 7.62
N ARG A 661 11.12 -7.03 6.77
CA ARG A 661 11.40 -7.02 5.32
C ARG A 661 12.87 -6.75 5.03
N GLU A 662 13.49 -5.78 5.72
CA GLU A 662 14.92 -5.48 5.57
C GLU A 662 15.83 -6.59 6.09
N MET A 663 15.40 -7.33 7.13
CA MET A 663 16.06 -8.56 7.60
C MET A 663 15.75 -9.79 6.71
N GLY A 664 15.17 -9.60 5.52
CA GLY A 664 15.01 -10.62 4.48
C GLY A 664 13.75 -11.48 4.58
N VAL A 665 12.77 -11.11 5.41
CA VAL A 665 11.49 -11.82 5.55
C VAL A 665 10.50 -11.36 4.48
N THR A 666 9.91 -12.29 3.74
CA THR A 666 8.84 -11.94 2.80
C THR A 666 7.54 -11.71 3.56
N ILE A 667 7.04 -10.48 3.54
CA ILE A 667 5.75 -10.10 4.13
C ILE A 667 4.90 -9.45 3.05
N VAL A 668 3.69 -9.98 2.83
CA VAL A 668 2.68 -9.50 1.87
C VAL A 668 1.56 -8.79 2.63
N GLY A 669 1.12 -7.64 2.13
CA GLY A 669 0.17 -6.75 2.80
C GLY A 669 0.85 -5.67 3.67
N PRO A 670 0.15 -5.09 4.66
CA PRO A 670 -1.24 -5.40 4.98
C PRO A 670 -2.19 -4.96 3.85
N ASP A 671 -3.38 -5.54 3.84
CA ASP A 671 -4.57 -5.06 3.12
C ASP A 671 -5.78 -5.32 4.03
N SER A 672 -6.48 -4.26 4.44
CA SER A 672 -7.71 -4.36 5.23
C SER A 672 -7.54 -5.17 6.53
N GLY A 673 -6.42 -4.98 7.22
CA GLY A 673 -6.02 -5.71 8.43
C GLY A 673 -5.51 -7.14 8.18
N LYS A 674 -5.35 -7.59 6.93
CA LYS A 674 -4.81 -8.92 6.60
C LYS A 674 -3.34 -8.84 6.17
N LEU A 675 -2.48 -9.61 6.81
CA LEU A 675 -1.02 -9.66 6.58
C LEU A 675 -0.56 -11.11 6.44
N THR A 676 0.26 -11.44 5.44
CA THR A 676 0.83 -12.80 5.27
C THR A 676 2.34 -12.75 5.39
N ILE A 677 2.89 -13.44 6.40
CA ILE A 677 4.31 -13.48 6.73
C ILE A 677 4.86 -14.87 6.39
N TYR A 678 5.84 -14.93 5.49
CA TYR A 678 6.57 -16.15 5.17
C TYR A 678 7.76 -16.25 6.12
N GLY A 679 7.58 -17.00 7.21
CA GLY A 679 8.57 -17.13 8.28
C GLY A 679 9.84 -17.82 7.80
N VAL A 680 10.98 -17.25 8.19
CA VAL A 680 12.32 -17.71 7.79
C VAL A 680 12.93 -18.72 8.78
N GLY A 681 12.25 -18.97 9.90
CA GLY A 681 12.77 -19.75 11.03
C GLY A 681 13.73 -18.95 11.92
N MET A 682 13.97 -19.46 13.14
CA MET A 682 14.79 -18.80 14.17
C MET A 682 16.11 -18.22 13.64
N GLN A 683 16.84 -19.00 12.84
CA GLN A 683 18.17 -18.68 12.30
C GLN A 683 18.12 -18.16 10.84
N GLY A 684 16.96 -17.69 10.38
CA GLY A 684 16.74 -17.28 8.98
C GLY A 684 16.81 -15.77 8.72
N LEU A 685 16.90 -14.94 9.77
CA LEU A 685 17.05 -13.49 9.62
C LEU A 685 18.42 -13.16 8.98
N LYS A 686 18.45 -12.10 8.18
CA LYS A 686 19.65 -11.58 7.53
C LYS A 686 20.07 -10.26 8.15
N ALA A 687 21.37 -9.96 8.06
CA ALA A 687 21.92 -8.67 8.45
C ALA A 687 21.22 -7.53 7.68
N PRO A 688 20.58 -6.56 8.36
CA PRO A 688 19.93 -5.44 7.70
C PRO A 688 20.99 -4.52 7.08
N ARG A 689 20.76 -4.08 5.85
CA ARG A 689 21.76 -3.34 5.05
C ARG A 689 21.76 -1.85 5.39
N ALA A 690 20.64 -1.34 5.88
CA ALA A 690 20.48 0.00 6.44
C ALA A 690 20.07 -0.06 7.93
N PRO A 691 20.26 1.01 8.71
CA PRO A 691 19.74 1.12 10.07
C PRO A 691 18.22 0.94 10.09
N LEU A 692 17.71 0.15 11.04
CA LEU A 692 16.29 -0.09 11.21
C LEU A 692 15.65 1.14 11.89
N TYR A 693 14.63 1.70 11.26
CA TYR A 693 13.89 2.87 11.74
C TYR A 693 12.56 2.44 12.35
N MET A 694 12.33 2.82 13.61
CA MET A 694 11.18 2.38 14.41
C MET A 694 10.07 3.45 14.52
N GLY A 695 10.25 4.62 13.88
CA GLY A 695 9.39 5.78 14.10
C GLY A 695 9.35 6.15 15.58
N ASN A 696 8.14 6.32 16.12
CA ASN A 696 7.88 6.58 17.52
C ASN A 696 7.82 5.28 18.38
N SER A 697 7.92 4.09 17.79
CA SER A 697 7.62 2.82 18.47
C SER A 697 8.68 2.39 19.50
N GLY A 698 8.44 2.80 20.75
CA GLY A 698 9.19 2.30 21.92
C GLY A 698 9.00 0.79 22.15
N THR A 699 7.89 0.20 21.69
CA THR A 699 7.66 -1.25 21.73
C THR A 699 8.56 -1.96 20.73
N ALA A 700 8.53 -1.57 19.44
CA ALA A 700 9.34 -2.23 18.42
C ALA A 700 10.84 -2.12 18.76
N LEU A 701 11.33 -0.92 19.08
CA LEU A 701 12.75 -0.71 19.37
C LEU A 701 13.25 -1.60 20.52
N ARG A 702 12.48 -1.73 21.62
CA ARG A 702 12.90 -2.52 22.78
C ARG A 702 12.81 -4.02 22.55
N LEU A 703 11.76 -4.51 21.89
CA LEU A 703 11.63 -5.93 21.56
C LEU A 703 12.68 -6.37 20.52
N LEU A 704 12.91 -5.56 19.48
CA LEU A 704 13.94 -5.87 18.48
C LEU A 704 15.35 -5.77 19.07
N ALA A 705 15.62 -4.92 20.06
CA ALA A 705 16.92 -4.87 20.71
C ALA A 705 17.28 -6.22 21.39
N GLY A 706 16.33 -6.87 22.06
CA GLY A 706 16.52 -8.20 22.63
C GLY A 706 16.72 -9.29 21.57
N LEU A 707 15.92 -9.26 20.50
CA LEU A 707 16.06 -10.21 19.39
C LEU A 707 17.41 -10.07 18.65
N LEU A 708 17.83 -8.83 18.38
CA LEU A 708 19.04 -8.50 17.62
C LEU A 708 20.33 -8.75 18.42
N ALA A 709 20.26 -8.69 19.75
CA ALA A 709 21.37 -9.04 20.64
C ALA A 709 21.85 -10.49 20.46
N ALA A 710 21.02 -11.38 19.91
CA ALA A 710 21.33 -12.79 19.70
C ALA A 710 21.50 -13.19 18.22
N GLN A 711 21.54 -12.24 17.29
CA GLN A 711 21.72 -12.54 15.86
C GLN A 711 23.22 -12.61 15.49
N PRO A 712 23.63 -13.39 14.48
CA PRO A 712 25.04 -13.53 14.08
C PRO A 712 25.58 -12.33 13.27
N PHE A 713 25.05 -11.12 13.49
CA PHE A 713 25.39 -9.90 12.74
C PHE A 713 25.26 -8.62 13.57
N GLU A 714 25.93 -7.56 13.13
CA GLU A 714 25.72 -6.22 13.68
C GLU A 714 24.44 -5.58 13.11
N SER A 715 23.78 -4.75 13.91
CA SER A 715 22.58 -4.00 13.51
C SER A 715 22.50 -2.66 14.23
N ARG A 716 21.67 -1.75 13.72
CA ARG A 716 21.50 -0.40 14.30
C ARG A 716 20.03 -0.02 14.36
N LEU A 717 19.54 0.31 15.56
CA LEU A 717 18.18 0.76 15.79
C LEU A 717 18.12 2.28 15.91
N THR A 718 17.11 2.88 15.29
CA THR A 718 16.87 4.34 15.22
C THR A 718 15.38 4.64 15.38
N GLY A 719 15.04 5.89 15.71
CA GLY A 719 13.66 6.35 15.89
C GLY A 719 13.50 7.81 15.47
N ASP A 720 12.30 8.33 15.68
CA ASP A 720 11.97 9.75 15.53
C ASP A 720 12.58 10.60 16.68
N GLU A 721 12.25 11.89 16.71
CA GLU A 721 12.73 12.82 17.73
C GLU A 721 12.20 12.46 19.14
N SER A 722 10.96 11.94 19.24
CA SER A 722 10.37 11.52 20.51
C SER A 722 11.02 10.25 21.07
N LEU A 723 11.28 9.25 20.24
CA LEU A 723 11.91 7.98 20.63
C LEU A 723 13.41 8.15 20.88
N SER A 724 14.09 9.07 20.19
CA SER A 724 15.53 9.32 20.36
C SER A 724 15.93 9.91 21.70
N VAL A 725 14.98 10.47 22.48
CA VAL A 725 15.21 10.94 23.86
C VAL A 725 14.78 9.94 24.94
N ARG A 726 14.14 8.81 24.58
CA ARG A 726 13.65 7.84 25.56
C ARG A 726 14.78 6.97 26.13
N PRO A 727 14.80 6.68 27.44
CA PRO A 727 15.85 5.87 28.05
C PRO A 727 15.76 4.39 27.63
N MET A 728 16.91 3.78 27.36
CA MET A 728 17.05 2.37 26.97
C MET A 728 17.88 1.54 27.96
N GLY A 729 18.48 2.16 28.99
CA GLY A 729 19.24 1.45 30.03
C GLY A 729 18.45 0.34 30.75
N ARG A 730 17.12 0.47 30.87
CA ARG A 730 16.22 -0.55 31.46
C ARG A 730 16.26 -1.90 30.70
N ILE A 731 16.60 -1.92 29.40
CA ILE A 731 16.78 -3.17 28.62
C ILE A 731 18.26 -3.51 28.36
N VAL A 732 19.12 -2.51 28.12
CA VAL A 732 20.50 -2.77 27.72
C VAL A 732 21.34 -3.35 28.86
N LYS A 733 21.08 -2.97 30.12
CA LYS A 733 21.78 -3.58 31.26
C LYS A 733 21.60 -5.11 31.29
N PRO A 734 20.38 -5.66 31.43
CA PRO A 734 20.21 -7.11 31.50
C PRO A 734 20.61 -7.83 30.20
N LEU A 735 20.49 -7.21 29.02
CA LEU A 735 21.03 -7.79 27.78
C LEU A 735 22.57 -7.89 27.81
N ALA A 736 23.26 -6.90 28.39
CA ALA A 736 24.71 -6.97 28.62
C ALA A 736 25.08 -8.01 29.70
N ASP A 737 24.23 -8.17 30.74
CA ASP A 737 24.38 -9.25 31.73
C ASP A 737 24.21 -10.65 31.07
N MET A 738 23.41 -10.78 29.99
CA MET A 738 23.34 -11.98 29.13
C MET A 738 24.53 -12.13 28.15
N GLY A 739 25.42 -11.14 28.04
CA GLY A 739 26.59 -11.13 27.16
C GLY A 739 26.50 -10.26 25.90
N ALA A 740 25.40 -9.53 25.67
CA ALA A 740 25.23 -8.69 24.49
C ALA A 740 26.12 -7.44 24.50
N THR A 741 26.62 -7.02 23.34
CA THR A 741 27.32 -5.73 23.19
C THR A 741 26.40 -4.71 22.52
N ILE A 742 25.90 -3.75 23.30
CA ILE A 742 25.00 -2.68 22.80
C ILE A 742 25.57 -1.32 23.19
N GLU A 743 25.97 -0.55 22.19
CA GLU A 743 26.42 0.83 22.33
C GLU A 743 25.21 1.79 22.18
N MET A 744 25.20 2.89 22.93
CA MET A 744 24.11 3.86 23.03
C MET A 744 24.65 5.30 23.13
N THR A 745 23.79 6.32 23.10
CA THR A 745 24.23 7.70 23.37
C THR A 745 24.75 7.87 24.80
N ALA A 746 25.58 8.88 25.02
CA ALA A 746 26.03 9.25 26.37
C ALA A 746 24.88 9.68 27.32
N ALA A 747 23.67 9.91 26.80
CA ALA A 747 22.46 10.20 27.56
C ALA A 747 21.64 8.95 27.91
N GLY A 748 22.02 7.75 27.43
CA GLY A 748 21.31 6.50 27.70
C GLY A 748 20.17 6.18 26.71
N THR A 749 20.18 6.78 25.53
CA THR A 749 19.07 6.80 24.55
C THR A 749 19.48 6.26 23.18
N PRO A 750 18.55 6.07 22.22
CA PRO A 750 18.87 5.74 20.83
C PRO A 750 19.69 6.84 20.13
N PRO A 751 20.41 6.53 19.04
CA PRO A 751 20.48 5.25 18.34
C PRO A 751 21.19 4.16 19.16
N LEU A 752 20.74 2.91 19.00
CA LEU A 752 21.42 1.74 19.56
C LEU A 752 22.22 1.04 18.46
N GLN A 753 23.50 0.80 18.70
CA GLN A 753 24.33 -0.06 17.84
C GLN A 753 24.52 -1.39 18.55
N ILE A 754 24.01 -2.47 17.95
CA ILE A 754 23.98 -3.81 18.54
C ILE A 754 24.97 -4.68 17.77
N ARG A 755 25.91 -5.29 18.50
CA ARG A 755 26.73 -6.40 18.00
C ARG A 755 26.17 -7.66 18.66
N GLY A 756 25.52 -8.51 17.87
CA GLY A 756 24.95 -9.74 18.40
C GLY A 756 26.03 -10.73 18.83
N ALA A 757 25.70 -11.58 19.81
CA ALA A 757 26.62 -12.50 20.46
C ALA A 757 25.94 -13.81 20.85
N ASP A 758 26.74 -14.84 21.16
CA ASP A 758 26.27 -16.07 21.79
C ASP A 758 25.83 -15.78 23.22
N LEU A 759 24.54 -15.44 23.40
CA LEU A 759 23.98 -15.06 24.70
C LEU A 759 23.85 -16.25 25.66
N LYS A 760 23.81 -15.95 26.96
CA LYS A 760 23.53 -16.93 28.01
C LYS A 760 22.25 -16.59 28.76
N GLY A 761 21.55 -17.63 29.20
CA GLY A 761 20.40 -17.50 30.08
C GLY A 761 20.79 -16.90 31.44
N ILE A 762 19.92 -16.05 31.98
CA ILE A 762 20.07 -15.43 33.30
C ILE A 762 18.77 -15.55 34.09
N ASP A 763 18.86 -15.61 35.42
CA ASP A 763 17.74 -15.29 36.30
C ASP A 763 17.76 -13.78 36.58
N TYR A 764 16.66 -13.06 36.28
CA TYR A 764 16.60 -11.60 36.36
C TYR A 764 15.37 -11.07 37.10
N ASP A 765 15.59 -10.58 38.31
CA ASP A 765 14.59 -9.81 39.07
C ASP A 765 14.47 -8.39 38.50
N MET A 766 13.31 -8.04 37.95
CA MET A 766 13.08 -6.73 37.36
C MET A 766 12.92 -5.65 38.45
N PRO A 767 13.68 -4.53 38.39
CA PRO A 767 13.60 -3.48 39.40
C PRO A 767 12.34 -2.60 39.28
N VAL A 768 11.61 -2.68 38.15
CA VAL A 768 10.39 -1.94 37.86
C VAL A 768 9.49 -2.82 36.98
N ALA A 769 8.18 -2.83 37.25
CA ALA A 769 7.17 -3.51 36.45
C ALA A 769 7.20 -2.99 34.99
N SER A 770 7.54 -3.83 34.01
CA SER A 770 7.63 -3.42 32.61
C SER A 770 7.61 -4.59 31.62
N ALA A 771 6.45 -4.84 31.02
CA ALA A 771 6.28 -5.87 29.99
C ALA A 771 7.26 -5.75 28.80
N GLN A 772 7.74 -4.54 28.47
CA GLN A 772 8.75 -4.35 27.42
C GLN A 772 10.14 -4.87 27.82
N VAL A 773 10.51 -4.80 29.10
CA VAL A 773 11.77 -5.38 29.62
C VAL A 773 11.68 -6.91 29.61
N LYS A 774 10.62 -7.47 30.21
CA LYS A 774 10.30 -8.91 30.14
C LYS A 774 10.35 -9.42 28.70
N SER A 775 9.64 -8.76 27.79
CA SER A 775 9.60 -9.16 26.36
C SER A 775 10.96 -9.13 25.68
N SER A 776 11.81 -8.14 25.98
CA SER A 776 13.16 -8.05 25.43
C SER A 776 14.05 -9.22 25.90
N LEU A 777 13.93 -9.61 27.17
CA LEU A 777 14.75 -10.69 27.74
C LEU A 777 14.26 -12.08 27.32
N LEU A 778 12.94 -12.29 27.21
CA LEU A 778 12.38 -13.52 26.65
C LEU A 778 12.77 -13.68 25.17
N LEU A 779 12.71 -12.61 24.36
CA LEU A 779 13.14 -12.64 22.95
C LEU A 779 14.64 -12.96 22.78
N ALA A 780 15.49 -12.40 23.63
CA ALA A 780 16.92 -12.75 23.69
C ALA A 780 17.12 -14.21 24.15
N GLY A 781 16.33 -14.64 25.15
CA GLY A 781 16.36 -15.99 25.70
C GLY A 781 16.04 -17.09 24.69
N LEU A 782 15.22 -16.82 23.66
CA LEU A 782 14.88 -17.82 22.63
C LEU A 782 16.13 -18.41 21.91
N PHE A 783 17.24 -17.68 21.95
CA PHE A 783 18.51 -17.98 21.30
C PHE A 783 19.65 -18.31 22.28
N ALA A 784 19.45 -18.09 23.58
CA ALA A 784 20.52 -18.12 24.57
C ALA A 784 20.90 -19.55 24.99
N GLU A 785 22.15 -19.74 25.45
CA GLU A 785 22.57 -20.98 26.10
C GLU A 785 21.93 -21.09 27.49
N GLY A 786 21.02 -22.05 27.68
CA GLY A 786 20.40 -22.37 28.96
C GLY A 786 19.02 -21.74 29.17
N THR A 787 18.66 -21.51 30.44
CA THR A 787 17.36 -20.96 30.84
C THR A 787 17.44 -19.46 31.09
N THR A 788 16.56 -18.67 30.47
CA THR A 788 16.30 -17.29 30.88
C THR A 788 15.04 -17.26 31.75
N ARG A 789 15.12 -16.65 32.93
CA ARG A 789 14.04 -16.45 33.90
C ARG A 789 13.89 -14.97 34.21
N VAL A 790 12.67 -14.49 34.27
CA VAL A 790 12.35 -13.08 34.55
C VAL A 790 11.29 -13.02 35.65
N THR A 791 11.61 -12.33 36.75
CA THR A 791 10.71 -12.08 37.87
C THR A 791 10.19 -10.65 37.80
N GLU A 792 8.87 -10.44 37.68
CA GLU A 792 8.26 -9.11 37.68
C GLU A 792 7.87 -8.69 39.11
N PRO A 793 8.13 -7.43 39.53
CA PRO A 793 7.76 -6.96 40.88
C PRO A 793 6.25 -6.70 41.03
N ALA A 794 5.53 -6.62 39.90
CA ALA A 794 4.08 -6.64 39.79
C ALA A 794 3.70 -7.20 38.41
N ILE A 795 2.56 -7.87 38.30
CA ILE A 795 2.09 -8.51 37.06
C ILE A 795 1.97 -7.48 35.93
N CYS A 796 2.69 -7.71 34.83
CA CYS A 796 2.58 -6.91 33.62
C CYS A 796 1.93 -7.68 32.47
N ARG A 797 1.58 -6.96 31.40
CA ARG A 797 1.05 -7.49 30.13
C ARG A 797 1.82 -8.74 29.67
N ASP A 798 1.12 -9.84 29.41
CA ASP A 798 1.66 -11.19 29.14
C ASP A 798 1.58 -11.61 27.65
N HIS A 799 1.34 -10.63 26.75
CA HIS A 799 1.22 -10.85 25.30
C HIS A 799 2.42 -11.56 24.66
N THR A 800 3.63 -11.44 25.21
CA THR A 800 4.80 -12.17 24.71
C THR A 800 4.68 -13.65 25.04
N GLU A 801 4.31 -13.96 26.28
CA GLU A 801 4.19 -15.31 26.80
C GLU A 801 3.04 -16.09 26.14
N ARG A 802 1.88 -15.43 25.96
CA ARG A 802 0.72 -16.00 25.26
C ARG A 802 1.04 -16.34 23.82
N MET A 803 1.57 -15.37 23.06
CA MET A 803 1.88 -15.59 21.65
C MET A 803 3.05 -16.56 21.46
N LEU A 804 4.08 -16.57 22.32
CA LEU A 804 5.12 -17.60 22.26
C LEU A 804 4.54 -19.02 22.41
N ARG A 805 3.60 -19.22 23.34
CA ARG A 805 2.85 -20.49 23.49
C ARG A 805 1.98 -20.80 22.26
N GLY A 806 1.27 -19.80 21.72
CA GLY A 806 0.49 -19.93 20.47
C GLY A 806 1.33 -20.31 19.24
N PHE A 807 2.60 -19.87 19.18
CA PHE A 807 3.59 -20.27 18.20
C PHE A 807 4.33 -21.59 18.55
N GLY A 808 3.92 -22.29 19.62
CA GLY A 808 4.44 -23.59 20.00
C GLY A 808 5.80 -23.57 20.71
N TYR A 809 6.18 -22.48 21.38
CA TYR A 809 7.33 -22.41 22.27
C TYR A 809 6.91 -22.72 23.72
N GLU A 810 7.69 -23.54 24.42
CA GLU A 810 7.41 -23.94 25.80
C GLU A 810 7.93 -22.88 26.79
N LEU A 811 7.10 -22.53 27.78
CA LEU A 811 7.39 -21.54 28.83
C LEU A 811 6.90 -22.08 30.18
N GLU A 812 7.74 -22.03 31.20
CA GLU A 812 7.40 -22.30 32.59
C GLU A 812 6.96 -20.99 33.29
N GLY A 813 5.99 -21.07 34.21
CA GLY A 813 5.46 -19.91 34.94
C GLY A 813 4.64 -18.94 34.08
N GLY A 814 4.66 -17.65 34.44
CA GLY A 814 3.84 -16.58 33.88
C GLY A 814 2.43 -16.53 34.48
N TYR A 815 1.60 -15.61 33.95
CA TYR A 815 0.30 -15.25 34.53
C TYR A 815 -0.54 -16.47 35.01
N PRO A 816 -1.02 -16.48 36.27
CA PRO A 816 -1.03 -15.39 37.25
C PRO A 816 0.25 -15.24 38.09
N GLU A 817 1.29 -16.05 37.87
CA GLU A 817 2.54 -15.98 38.62
C GLU A 817 3.47 -14.87 38.08
N PRO A 818 4.26 -14.19 38.94
CA PRO A 818 5.13 -13.09 38.54
C PRO A 818 6.44 -13.52 37.87
N GLU A 819 6.78 -14.80 37.94
CA GLU A 819 8.00 -15.37 37.37
C GLU A 819 7.67 -16.13 36.09
N VAL A 820 8.42 -15.90 35.00
CA VAL A 820 8.35 -16.70 33.77
C VAL A 820 9.75 -17.10 33.31
N SER A 821 9.92 -18.34 32.85
CA SER A 821 11.18 -18.81 32.29
C SER A 821 11.02 -19.64 31.01
N LEU A 822 12.05 -19.63 30.18
CA LEU A 822 12.16 -20.44 28.97
C LEU A 822 13.59 -20.95 28.76
N TYR A 823 13.70 -22.08 28.06
CA TYR A 823 14.98 -22.66 27.66
C TYR A 823 15.27 -22.31 26.19
N GLY A 824 16.45 -21.77 25.90
CA GLY A 824 16.82 -21.30 24.57
C GLY A 824 17.07 -22.42 23.54
N GLY A 825 17.04 -22.06 22.26
CA GLY A 825 17.27 -23.00 21.15
C GLY A 825 16.03 -23.78 20.67
N GLY A 826 14.84 -23.52 21.25
CA GLY A 826 13.56 -24.03 20.75
C GLY A 826 13.16 -23.47 19.38
N THR A 827 12.00 -23.87 18.84
CA THR A 827 11.55 -23.45 17.50
C THR A 827 10.09 -23.02 17.44
N LEU A 828 9.84 -21.83 16.90
CA LEU A 828 8.50 -21.32 16.60
C LEU A 828 7.90 -21.98 15.34
N ARG A 829 6.59 -22.25 15.36
CA ARG A 829 5.78 -22.80 14.26
C ARG A 829 4.78 -21.76 13.78
N ALA A 830 4.58 -21.65 12.47
CA ALA A 830 3.66 -20.65 11.93
C ALA A 830 2.20 -20.96 12.30
N ALA A 831 1.39 -19.90 12.49
CA ALA A 831 0.01 -19.97 12.94
C ALA A 831 -0.90 -19.01 12.16
N ASN A 832 -2.21 -19.21 12.28
CA ASN A 832 -3.20 -18.16 11.95
C ASN A 832 -3.47 -17.34 13.22
N ILE A 833 -3.50 -16.01 13.09
CA ILE A 833 -3.68 -15.07 14.20
C ILE A 833 -4.76 -14.07 13.78
N ASP A 834 -5.98 -14.15 14.31
CA ASP A 834 -6.88 -12.98 14.29
C ASP A 834 -6.46 -12.08 15.45
N VAL A 835 -6.10 -10.82 15.17
CA VAL A 835 -5.69 -9.86 16.19
C VAL A 835 -6.95 -9.22 16.77
N PRO A 836 -7.22 -9.40 18.07
CA PRO A 836 -8.39 -8.84 18.71
C PRO A 836 -8.33 -7.33 18.72
N ALA A 837 -9.50 -6.70 18.76
CA ALA A 837 -9.65 -5.26 18.82
C ALA A 837 -9.01 -4.70 20.10
N ASP A 838 -8.22 -3.62 19.99
CA ASP A 838 -7.42 -3.11 21.11
C ASP A 838 -8.32 -2.57 22.22
N ILE A 839 -8.20 -3.13 23.42
CA ILE A 839 -8.94 -2.64 24.59
C ILE A 839 -8.52 -1.22 25.01
N SER A 840 -7.32 -0.76 24.65
CA SER A 840 -6.95 0.66 24.73
C SER A 840 -7.80 1.55 23.83
N SER A 841 -8.12 1.07 22.62
CA SER A 841 -8.96 1.78 21.66
C SER A 841 -10.43 1.68 22.06
N ALA A 842 -10.85 0.52 22.57
CA ALA A 842 -12.19 0.30 23.09
C ALA A 842 -12.51 1.20 24.30
N ALA A 843 -11.52 1.48 25.17
CA ALA A 843 -11.68 2.29 26.38
C ALA A 843 -12.39 3.64 26.15
N PHE A 844 -12.09 4.32 25.04
CA PHE A 844 -12.75 5.59 24.68
C PHE A 844 -14.25 5.41 24.45
N PHE A 845 -14.64 4.35 23.72
CA PHE A 845 -16.03 4.04 23.41
C PHE A 845 -16.79 3.43 24.61
N LEU A 846 -16.10 2.64 25.45
CA LEU A 846 -16.63 2.15 26.73
C LEU A 846 -16.99 3.32 27.66
N VAL A 847 -16.08 4.29 27.82
CA VAL A 847 -16.36 5.50 28.60
C VAL A 847 -17.47 6.33 27.94
N ALA A 848 -17.44 6.53 26.62
CA ALA A 848 -18.46 7.28 25.90
C ALA A 848 -19.88 6.74 26.16
N ALA A 849 -20.07 5.42 26.09
CA ALA A 849 -21.34 4.79 26.41
C ALA A 849 -21.68 4.83 27.91
N ALA A 850 -20.70 4.65 28.79
CA ALA A 850 -20.93 4.69 30.24
C ALA A 850 -21.36 6.10 30.74
N ILE A 851 -20.84 7.19 30.15
CA ILE A 851 -21.16 8.56 30.58
C ILE A 851 -22.40 9.16 29.90
N THR A 852 -22.84 8.65 28.74
CA THR A 852 -23.87 9.30 27.89
C THR A 852 -25.28 8.79 28.22
N PRO A 853 -26.21 9.63 28.72
CA PRO A 853 -27.54 9.18 29.15
C PRO A 853 -28.31 8.38 28.10
N GLY A 854 -28.71 7.15 28.46
CA GLY A 854 -29.50 6.24 27.63
C GLY A 854 -28.71 5.39 26.63
N ALA A 855 -27.40 5.59 26.50
CA ALA A 855 -26.53 4.90 25.55
C ALA A 855 -26.50 3.37 25.71
N ARG A 856 -26.27 2.68 24.58
CA ARG A 856 -26.13 1.21 24.49
C ARG A 856 -25.21 0.84 23.33
N LEU A 857 -24.02 0.32 23.63
CA LEU A 857 -23.00 0.01 22.63
C LEU A 857 -22.46 -1.42 22.82
N THR A 858 -22.24 -2.13 21.72
CA THR A 858 -21.50 -3.40 21.71
C THR A 858 -20.16 -3.18 21.03
N LEU A 859 -19.05 -3.48 21.70
CA LEU A 859 -17.71 -3.46 21.12
C LEU A 859 -17.29 -4.89 20.83
N HIS A 860 -17.26 -5.23 19.55
CA HIS A 860 -17.03 -6.60 19.09
C HIS A 860 -15.56 -7.01 19.15
N HIS A 861 -15.35 -8.28 19.52
CA HIS A 861 -14.09 -8.99 19.40
C HIS A 861 -12.91 -8.23 20.07
N VAL A 862 -13.13 -7.69 21.27
CA VAL A 862 -12.13 -6.94 22.05
C VAL A 862 -11.27 -7.90 22.87
N GLY A 863 -9.96 -7.64 22.94
CA GLY A 863 -9.03 -8.43 23.74
C GLY A 863 -9.27 -8.24 25.23
N VAL A 864 -9.84 -9.24 25.90
CA VAL A 864 -10.18 -9.22 27.34
C VAL A 864 -9.13 -9.94 28.19
N ASN A 865 -7.86 -9.83 27.79
CA ASN A 865 -6.73 -10.33 28.55
C ASN A 865 -6.74 -9.75 29.99
N PRO A 866 -6.71 -10.58 31.07
CA PRO A 866 -6.71 -10.11 32.45
C PRO A 866 -5.62 -9.08 32.79
N THR A 867 -4.50 -9.08 32.06
CA THR A 867 -3.41 -8.11 32.21
C THR A 867 -3.67 -6.75 31.52
N ARG A 868 -4.86 -6.58 30.90
CA ARG A 868 -5.33 -5.40 30.17
C ARG A 868 -6.73 -4.93 30.57
N THR A 869 -7.54 -5.78 31.22
CA THR A 869 -8.95 -5.47 31.55
C THR A 869 -9.13 -4.54 32.76
N GLY A 870 -8.07 -3.88 33.25
CA GLY A 870 -8.16 -2.96 34.38
C GLY A 870 -9.19 -1.84 34.18
N VAL A 871 -9.35 -1.36 32.94
CA VAL A 871 -10.39 -0.39 32.57
C VAL A 871 -11.82 -0.92 32.78
N LEU A 872 -12.08 -2.20 32.55
CA LEU A 872 -13.40 -2.83 32.76
C LEU A 872 -13.70 -2.94 34.26
N GLU A 873 -12.69 -3.31 35.05
CA GLU A 873 -12.84 -3.47 36.49
C GLU A 873 -13.04 -2.13 37.18
N ILE A 874 -12.26 -1.10 36.82
CA ILE A 874 -12.45 0.27 37.32
C ILE A 874 -13.85 0.78 36.95
N LEU A 875 -14.32 0.60 35.71
CA LEU A 875 -15.66 1.02 35.31
C LEU A 875 -16.78 0.25 36.05
N ARG A 876 -16.61 -1.06 36.32
CA ARG A 876 -17.55 -1.83 37.15
C ARG A 876 -17.59 -1.34 38.59
N GLN A 877 -16.44 -1.03 39.19
CA GLN A 877 -16.36 -0.46 40.54
C GLN A 877 -16.99 0.93 40.61
N MET A 878 -16.89 1.72 39.54
CA MET A 878 -17.63 2.98 39.37
C MET A 878 -19.14 2.79 39.08
N GLY A 879 -19.62 1.56 38.86
CA GLY A 879 -21.05 1.25 38.69
C GLY A 879 -21.56 1.14 37.24
N ALA A 880 -20.68 1.02 36.23
CA ALA A 880 -21.10 0.87 34.83
C ALA A 880 -21.81 -0.48 34.55
N GLU A 881 -22.89 -0.47 33.76
CA GLU A 881 -23.55 -1.69 33.28
C GLU A 881 -22.73 -2.31 32.14
N LEU A 882 -21.87 -3.28 32.49
CA LEU A 882 -20.91 -3.95 31.61
C LEU A 882 -21.06 -5.48 31.64
N SER A 883 -21.32 -6.10 30.49
CA SER A 883 -21.31 -7.56 30.32
C SER A 883 -20.43 -8.02 29.17
N LEU A 884 -19.88 -9.23 29.29
CA LEU A 884 -19.15 -9.91 28.22
C LEU A 884 -20.08 -10.96 27.59
N ASP A 885 -20.11 -10.99 26.27
CA ASP A 885 -20.72 -12.06 25.45
C ASP A 885 -19.66 -12.65 24.52
N ASN A 886 -19.95 -13.81 23.92
CA ASN A 886 -19.10 -14.44 22.89
C ASN A 886 -17.63 -14.68 23.31
N GLU A 887 -17.38 -14.93 24.60
CA GLU A 887 -16.03 -15.20 25.13
C GLU A 887 -15.36 -16.42 24.44
N CYS A 888 -14.17 -16.20 23.88
CA CYS A 888 -13.36 -17.22 23.19
C CYS A 888 -11.85 -16.97 23.40
N GLU A 889 -11.01 -17.86 22.86
CA GLU A 889 -9.55 -17.67 22.85
C GLU A 889 -9.03 -17.69 21.41
N VAL A 890 -8.16 -16.73 21.09
CA VAL A 890 -7.60 -16.50 19.76
C VAL A 890 -6.09 -16.34 19.89
N GLY A 891 -5.32 -17.30 19.37
CA GLY A 891 -3.85 -17.25 19.40
C GLY A 891 -3.22 -17.25 20.82
N GLY A 892 -3.93 -17.73 21.84
CA GLY A 892 -3.52 -17.69 23.26
C GLY A 892 -4.06 -16.49 24.05
N GLU A 893 -4.83 -15.61 23.41
CA GLU A 893 -5.38 -14.38 23.99
C GLU A 893 -6.91 -14.49 24.12
N PRO A 894 -7.51 -14.17 25.29
CA PRO A 894 -8.96 -14.24 25.44
C PRO A 894 -9.63 -13.01 24.84
N VAL A 895 -10.74 -13.22 24.15
CA VAL A 895 -11.46 -12.23 23.34
C VAL A 895 -12.95 -12.31 23.64
N ALA A 896 -13.64 -11.18 23.68
CA ALA A 896 -15.09 -11.12 23.93
C ALA A 896 -15.75 -9.93 23.23
N ASP A 897 -17.07 -10.01 23.07
CA ASP A 897 -17.91 -8.86 22.76
C ASP A 897 -18.27 -8.13 24.07
N ILE A 898 -17.90 -6.86 24.19
CA ILE A 898 -18.16 -6.06 25.40
C ILE A 898 -19.42 -5.23 25.18
N ASN A 899 -20.49 -5.57 25.89
CA ASN A 899 -21.70 -4.77 25.94
C ASN A 899 -21.59 -3.74 27.06
N VAL A 900 -21.81 -2.47 26.74
CA VAL A 900 -21.81 -1.36 27.68
C VAL A 900 -23.10 -0.57 27.56
N ARG A 901 -23.68 -0.20 28.70
CA ARG A 901 -24.90 0.60 28.78
C ARG A 901 -24.74 1.71 29.80
N TYR A 902 -25.48 2.80 29.57
CA TYR A 902 -25.49 3.92 30.48
C TYR A 902 -26.04 3.54 31.86
N ALA A 903 -25.22 3.73 32.89
CA ALA A 903 -25.60 3.72 34.29
C ALA A 903 -24.93 4.92 34.99
N PRO A 904 -25.57 5.57 35.99
CA PRO A 904 -24.95 6.64 36.74
C PRO A 904 -23.70 6.15 37.48
N LEU A 905 -22.54 6.75 37.17
CA LEU A 905 -21.26 6.39 37.77
C LEU A 905 -21.05 7.07 39.13
N ALA A 906 -20.35 6.40 40.04
CA ALA A 906 -19.86 6.93 41.31
C ALA A 906 -18.33 6.97 41.33
N GLY A 907 -17.76 7.94 42.07
CA GLY A 907 -16.33 8.07 42.27
C GLY A 907 -15.78 7.08 43.30
N ILE A 908 -14.59 6.56 43.03
CA ILE A 908 -13.93 5.49 43.81
C ILE A 908 -12.47 5.82 44.13
N GLU A 909 -11.92 5.19 45.17
CA GLU A 909 -10.47 5.08 45.34
C GLU A 909 -9.99 3.88 44.51
N ILE A 910 -9.14 4.12 43.51
CA ILE A 910 -8.70 3.09 42.56
C ILE A 910 -7.57 2.28 43.19
N ASP A 911 -7.74 0.95 43.24
CA ASP A 911 -6.72 0.03 43.73
C ASP A 911 -5.41 0.15 42.91
N PRO A 912 -4.26 0.45 43.54
CA PRO A 912 -2.95 0.48 42.89
C PRO A 912 -2.62 -0.79 42.09
N ALA A 913 -3.17 -1.96 42.44
CA ALA A 913 -2.99 -3.20 41.69
C ALA A 913 -3.60 -3.16 40.27
N LEU A 914 -4.61 -2.31 40.02
CA LEU A 914 -5.22 -2.12 38.71
C LEU A 914 -4.44 -1.14 37.83
N VAL A 915 -3.54 -0.33 38.42
CA VAL A 915 -2.82 0.75 37.72
C VAL A 915 -1.91 0.24 36.60
N PRO A 916 -1.10 -0.84 36.75
CA PRO A 916 -0.35 -1.43 35.64
C PRO A 916 -1.25 -1.97 34.51
N LEU A 917 -2.48 -2.36 34.84
CA LEU A 917 -3.42 -3.04 33.93
C LEU A 917 -4.25 -2.04 33.10
N ALA A 918 -4.42 -0.81 33.59
CA ALA A 918 -5.13 0.30 32.95
C ALA A 918 -4.23 1.50 32.59
N ILE A 919 -2.90 1.31 32.61
CA ILE A 919 -1.91 2.40 32.60
C ILE A 919 -1.96 3.34 31.38
N ASP A 920 -2.56 2.94 30.27
CA ASP A 920 -2.72 3.79 29.09
C ASP A 920 -4.18 4.23 28.87
N GLU A 921 -5.11 3.68 29.64
CA GLU A 921 -6.55 3.91 29.59
C GLU A 921 -7.00 5.05 30.53
N PHE A 922 -6.14 5.46 31.48
CA PHE A 922 -6.43 6.51 32.45
C PHE A 922 -6.93 7.84 31.88
N PRO A 923 -6.45 8.38 30.74
CA PRO A 923 -7.04 9.58 30.13
C PRO A 923 -8.56 9.47 29.89
N ALA A 924 -9.05 8.31 29.46
CA ALA A 924 -10.49 8.07 29.31
C ALA A 924 -11.18 7.90 30.68
N LEU A 925 -10.57 7.16 31.62
CA LEU A 925 -11.11 7.00 32.98
C LEU A 925 -11.20 8.32 33.75
N PHE A 926 -10.33 9.29 33.49
CA PHE A 926 -10.42 10.64 34.07
C PHE A 926 -11.66 11.41 33.57
N VAL A 927 -12.11 11.14 32.34
CA VAL A 927 -13.37 11.68 31.79
C VAL A 927 -14.59 10.96 32.38
N ALA A 928 -14.49 9.64 32.63
CA ALA A 928 -15.50 8.91 33.40
C ALA A 928 -15.65 9.49 34.82
N ALA A 929 -14.52 9.72 35.51
CA ALA A 929 -14.46 10.32 36.84
C ALA A 929 -15.02 11.75 36.88
N ALA A 930 -14.76 12.56 35.85
CA ALA A 930 -15.34 13.89 35.69
C ALA A 930 -16.88 13.88 35.56
N CYS A 931 -17.47 12.76 35.12
CA CYS A 931 -18.91 12.59 34.91
C CYS A 931 -19.62 11.80 36.04
N ALA A 932 -18.89 11.38 37.07
CA ALA A 932 -19.38 10.54 38.17
C ALA A 932 -19.80 11.37 39.40
N ASP A 933 -20.66 10.81 40.26
CA ASP A 933 -21.00 11.43 41.55
C ASP A 933 -19.89 11.19 42.59
N GLY A 934 -19.52 12.23 43.36
CA GLY A 934 -18.48 12.17 44.38
C GLY A 934 -17.06 12.51 43.89
N ILE A 935 -16.07 11.71 44.29
CA ILE A 935 -14.64 11.93 44.01
C ILE A 935 -14.00 10.61 43.60
N THR A 936 -13.24 10.60 42.50
CA THR A 936 -12.36 9.49 42.12
C THR A 936 -10.92 9.83 42.49
N VAL A 937 -10.16 8.88 43.03
CA VAL A 937 -8.76 9.05 43.46
C VAL A 937 -7.87 7.97 42.86
N LEU A 938 -6.76 8.38 42.25
CA LEU A 938 -5.70 7.52 41.73
C LEU A 938 -4.38 7.79 42.47
N ARG A 939 -3.63 6.72 42.75
CA ARG A 939 -2.32 6.69 43.42
C ARG A 939 -1.39 5.66 42.76
N GLY A 940 -0.08 5.77 42.99
CA GLY A 940 0.93 4.83 42.45
C GLY A 940 1.02 4.78 40.92
N ALA A 941 0.79 5.91 40.26
CA ALA A 941 0.70 6.06 38.80
C ALA A 941 1.79 6.97 38.22
N GLU A 942 2.97 7.05 38.83
CA GLU A 942 4.10 7.90 38.45
C GLU A 942 4.51 7.73 36.98
N GLU A 943 4.44 6.49 36.45
CA GLU A 943 4.80 6.17 35.07
C GLU A 943 3.85 6.82 34.03
N LEU A 944 2.71 7.43 34.44
CA LEU A 944 1.89 8.31 33.58
C LEU A 944 2.58 9.64 33.24
N ARG A 945 3.50 10.13 34.09
CA ARG A 945 4.20 11.41 33.91
C ARG A 945 5.33 11.34 32.88
N VAL A 946 5.71 10.13 32.47
CA VAL A 946 6.85 9.83 31.57
C VAL A 946 6.43 9.05 30.31
N LYS A 947 5.19 9.29 29.85
CA LYS A 947 4.61 8.75 28.61
C LYS A 947 4.99 9.65 27.42
N GLU A 948 4.18 9.68 26.38
CA GLU A 948 4.27 10.62 25.26
C GLU A 948 4.16 12.09 25.73
N SER A 949 3.41 12.35 26.80
CA SER A 949 3.42 13.59 27.60
C SER A 949 3.32 13.27 29.11
N ASP A 950 3.31 14.29 29.97
CA ASP A 950 2.80 14.12 31.34
C ASP A 950 1.26 14.01 31.29
N ARG A 951 0.76 12.77 31.25
CA ARG A 951 -0.69 12.51 31.12
C ARG A 951 -1.49 12.95 32.34
N ILE A 952 -0.87 13.08 33.52
CA ILE A 952 -1.56 13.55 34.72
C ILE A 952 -1.81 15.05 34.59
N GLU A 953 -0.77 15.84 34.36
CA GLU A 953 -0.89 17.30 34.44
C GLU A 953 -1.59 17.91 33.21
N VAL A 954 -1.43 17.32 32.02
CA VAL A 954 -2.16 17.77 30.82
C VAL A 954 -3.66 17.46 30.94
N MET A 955 -4.03 16.25 31.36
CA MET A 955 -5.45 15.92 31.61
C MET A 955 -6.04 16.77 32.74
N ALA A 956 -5.30 16.98 33.83
CA ALA A 956 -5.73 17.85 34.92
C ALA A 956 -5.95 19.29 34.45
N THR A 957 -5.07 19.81 33.59
CA THR A 957 -5.18 21.16 33.02
C THR A 957 -6.43 21.28 32.14
N GLY A 958 -6.65 20.36 31.20
CA GLY A 958 -7.84 20.36 30.35
C GLY A 958 -9.14 20.19 31.16
N LEU A 959 -9.18 19.29 32.15
CA LEU A 959 -10.35 19.10 33.02
C LEU A 959 -10.65 20.35 33.86
N ARG A 960 -9.63 21.04 34.39
CA ARG A 960 -9.81 22.33 35.08
C ARG A 960 -10.38 23.41 34.16
N GLN A 961 -9.97 23.44 32.88
CA GLN A 961 -10.56 24.35 31.88
C GLN A 961 -12.03 24.02 31.58
N LEU A 962 -12.42 22.74 31.62
CA LEU A 962 -13.81 22.28 31.53
C LEU A 962 -14.61 22.48 32.84
N GLY A 963 -14.04 23.15 33.85
CA GLY A 963 -14.71 23.48 35.11
C GLY A 963 -14.63 22.41 36.21
N ILE A 964 -13.90 21.31 35.99
CA ILE A 964 -13.79 20.20 36.95
C ILE A 964 -12.78 20.52 38.06
N SER A 965 -13.12 20.14 39.29
CA SER A 965 -12.24 20.29 40.45
C SER A 965 -11.24 19.12 40.50
N VAL A 966 -9.97 19.43 40.25
CA VAL A 966 -8.88 18.46 40.12
C VAL A 966 -7.66 18.83 40.96
N GLU A 967 -7.28 17.94 41.86
CA GLU A 967 -6.05 17.99 42.65
C GLU A 967 -5.03 16.99 42.07
N THR A 968 -3.79 17.42 41.82
CA THR A 968 -2.73 16.57 41.28
C THR A 968 -1.67 16.27 42.34
N PHE A 969 -1.18 15.02 42.33
CA PHE A 969 -0.15 14.51 43.24
C PHE A 969 1.07 14.04 42.43
N GLU A 970 2.23 13.85 43.06
CA GLU A 970 3.40 13.28 42.36
C GLU A 970 3.06 11.91 41.73
N ASP A 971 2.32 11.08 42.48
CA ASP A 971 1.95 9.70 42.14
C ASP A 971 0.54 9.53 41.55
N GLY A 972 -0.21 10.61 41.29
CA GLY A 972 -1.63 10.46 40.92
C GLY A 972 -2.45 11.74 40.85
N ILE A 973 -3.76 11.57 40.99
CA ILE A 973 -4.76 12.63 40.74
C ILE A 973 -6.05 12.32 41.51
N ALA A 974 -6.72 13.36 42.02
CA ALA A 974 -8.08 13.28 42.55
C ALA A 974 -9.01 14.18 41.72
N ILE A 975 -10.14 13.63 41.28
CA ILE A 975 -11.10 14.26 40.38
C ILE A 975 -12.47 14.23 41.05
N ARG A 976 -13.03 15.41 41.35
CA ARG A 976 -14.43 15.53 41.78
C ARG A 976 -15.30 15.76 40.55
N GLY A 977 -16.20 14.81 40.26
CA GLY A 977 -17.09 14.89 39.11
C GLY A 977 -18.15 15.99 39.22
N ALA A 978 -18.78 16.29 38.09
CA ALA A 978 -19.82 17.31 37.96
C ALA A 978 -21.00 16.81 37.11
N SER A 979 -22.14 17.49 37.23
CA SER A 979 -23.35 17.18 36.44
C SER A 979 -23.17 17.45 34.94
N ALA A 980 -22.31 18.40 34.58
CA ALA A 980 -22.03 18.82 33.21
C ALA A 980 -20.60 19.40 33.12
N LEU A 981 -20.04 19.43 31.90
CA LEU A 981 -18.72 19.97 31.60
C LEU A 981 -18.85 21.31 30.84
N GLY A 982 -17.89 22.21 31.02
CA GLY A 982 -17.78 23.44 30.23
C GLY A 982 -17.29 23.21 28.79
N GLY A 983 -17.09 24.30 28.05
CA GLY A 983 -16.33 24.33 26.80
C GLY A 983 -14.93 24.92 27.02
N ALA A 984 -13.93 24.49 26.25
CA ALA A 984 -12.54 24.88 26.44
C ALA A 984 -11.70 24.80 25.14
N THR A 985 -10.52 25.44 25.15
CA THR A 985 -9.46 25.15 24.18
C THR A 985 -8.31 24.47 24.92
N ILE A 986 -8.05 23.21 24.56
CA ILE A 986 -7.12 22.29 25.22
C ILE A 986 -5.97 21.99 24.27
N ASP A 987 -4.74 21.86 24.77
CA ASP A 987 -3.63 21.32 24.00
C ASP A 987 -3.42 19.83 24.36
N SER A 988 -3.34 18.95 23.37
CA SER A 988 -3.01 17.53 23.63
C SER A 988 -1.52 17.30 23.86
N HIS A 989 -0.67 18.29 23.59
CA HIS A 989 0.80 18.17 23.53
C HIS A 989 1.27 17.04 22.60
N GLY A 990 0.47 16.71 21.58
CA GLY A 990 0.72 15.61 20.66
C GLY A 990 0.37 14.21 21.21
N ASP A 991 -0.21 14.10 22.41
CA ASP A 991 -0.65 12.80 22.93
C ASP A 991 -2.04 12.42 22.38
N HIS A 992 -2.04 11.44 21.48
CA HIS A 992 -3.24 10.84 20.89
C HIS A 992 -4.32 10.47 21.90
N ARG A 993 -3.95 10.00 23.11
CA ARG A 993 -4.91 9.56 24.13
C ARG A 993 -5.60 10.72 24.84
N ILE A 994 -4.92 11.86 24.93
CA ILE A 994 -5.47 13.09 25.48
C ILE A 994 -6.47 13.70 24.49
N ALA A 995 -6.13 13.70 23.20
CA ALA A 995 -7.05 14.12 22.13
C ALA A 995 -8.32 13.26 22.08
N MET A 996 -8.19 11.93 22.10
CA MET A 996 -9.35 11.02 22.10
C MET A 996 -10.16 11.08 23.41
N ALA A 997 -9.52 11.29 24.57
CA ALA A 997 -10.22 11.47 25.85
C ALA A 997 -11.10 12.73 25.84
N PHE A 998 -10.57 13.88 25.42
CA PHE A 998 -11.38 15.11 25.37
C PHE A 998 -12.43 15.08 24.25
N ALA A 999 -12.24 14.30 23.19
CA ALA A 999 -13.31 13.96 22.24
C ALA A 999 -14.49 13.24 22.92
N VAL A 1000 -14.22 12.25 23.77
CA VAL A 1000 -15.26 11.58 24.57
C VAL A 1000 -15.92 12.54 25.57
N ALA A 1001 -15.18 13.50 26.12
CA ALA A 1001 -15.73 14.48 27.06
C ALA A 1001 -16.82 15.40 26.46
N SER A 1002 -16.82 15.67 25.15
CA SER A 1002 -17.81 16.58 24.54
C SER A 1002 -19.24 16.06 24.61
N LEU A 1003 -19.44 14.75 24.77
CA LEU A 1003 -20.73 14.11 25.01
C LEU A 1003 -21.45 14.59 26.28
N ARG A 1004 -20.69 15.17 27.23
CA ARG A 1004 -21.20 15.72 28.50
C ARG A 1004 -20.88 17.20 28.69
N ALA A 1005 -20.43 17.88 27.64
CA ALA A 1005 -20.20 19.32 27.64
C ALA A 1005 -21.47 20.12 27.30
N GLU A 1006 -21.59 21.31 27.88
CA GLU A 1006 -22.62 22.31 27.54
C GLU A 1006 -22.17 23.28 26.43
N SER A 1007 -20.92 23.17 25.97
CA SER A 1007 -20.30 24.06 24.98
C SER A 1007 -19.18 23.36 24.22
N GLU A 1008 -18.75 23.98 23.12
CA GLU A 1008 -17.72 23.44 22.24
C GLU A 1008 -16.36 23.26 22.94
N ILE A 1009 -15.69 22.15 22.66
CA ILE A 1009 -14.30 21.90 23.06
C ILE A 1009 -13.46 21.91 21.77
N THR A 1010 -12.36 22.66 21.77
CA THR A 1010 -11.33 22.58 20.72
C THR A 1010 -10.08 21.93 21.30
N VAL A 1011 -9.52 20.91 20.64
CA VAL A 1011 -8.30 20.22 21.08
C VAL A 1011 -7.21 20.34 20.02
N LYS A 1012 -6.02 20.78 20.42
CA LYS A 1012 -4.88 21.03 19.51
C LYS A 1012 -3.92 19.87 19.38
N GLN A 1013 -3.10 19.89 18.32
CA GLN A 1013 -2.01 18.93 18.05
C GLN A 1013 -2.48 17.48 17.82
N CYS A 1014 -3.69 17.31 17.29
CA CYS A 1014 -4.37 16.02 17.13
C CYS A 1014 -3.80 15.14 15.99
N GLN A 1015 -2.82 15.62 15.19
CA GLN A 1015 -2.28 14.85 14.05
C GLN A 1015 -1.74 13.46 14.44
N ASN A 1016 -1.26 13.31 15.68
CA ASN A 1016 -0.73 12.04 16.17
C ASN A 1016 -1.81 10.97 16.42
N VAL A 1017 -3.11 11.31 16.45
CA VAL A 1017 -4.20 10.33 16.65
C VAL A 1017 -4.17 9.23 15.59
N ALA A 1018 -3.97 9.61 14.32
CA ALA A 1018 -3.91 8.67 13.20
C ALA A 1018 -2.75 7.66 13.28
N THR A 1019 -1.69 7.92 14.06
CA THR A 1019 -0.55 6.99 14.21
C THR A 1019 -0.90 5.72 14.99
N SER A 1020 -1.88 5.83 15.91
CA SER A 1020 -2.27 4.76 16.84
C SER A 1020 -3.75 4.36 16.74
N PHE A 1021 -4.62 5.24 16.24
CA PHE A 1021 -6.01 4.92 15.89
C PHE A 1021 -6.36 5.52 14.52
N PRO A 1022 -5.93 4.87 13.41
CA PRO A 1022 -6.37 5.23 12.07
C PRO A 1022 -7.91 5.22 11.98
N GLY A 1023 -8.50 6.27 11.39
CA GLY A 1023 -9.96 6.37 11.23
C GLY A 1023 -10.77 6.74 12.48
N PHE A 1024 -10.12 7.10 13.61
CA PHE A 1024 -10.81 7.44 14.87
C PHE A 1024 -12.01 8.39 14.69
N VAL A 1025 -11.84 9.49 13.95
CA VAL A 1025 -12.89 10.51 13.76
C VAL A 1025 -14.13 9.93 13.05
N ALA A 1026 -13.95 9.06 12.06
CA ALA A 1026 -15.06 8.41 11.36
C ALA A 1026 -15.80 7.41 12.25
N MET A 1027 -15.06 6.58 13.00
CA MET A 1027 -15.65 5.60 13.93
C MET A 1027 -16.30 6.29 15.14
N ALA A 1028 -15.78 7.44 15.58
CA ALA A 1028 -16.40 8.28 16.60
C ALA A 1028 -17.71 8.91 16.08
N ALA A 1029 -17.76 9.36 14.83
CA ALA A 1029 -18.99 9.85 14.20
C ALA A 1029 -20.03 8.73 14.01
N GLU A 1030 -19.61 7.53 13.58
CA GLU A 1030 -20.45 6.31 13.52
C GLU A 1030 -21.03 5.96 14.90
N ALA A 1031 -20.23 6.07 15.95
CA ALA A 1031 -20.68 5.89 17.33
C ALA A 1031 -21.60 7.01 17.86
N GLY A 1032 -21.72 8.15 17.16
CA GLY A 1032 -22.57 9.28 17.54
C GLY A 1032 -21.87 10.41 18.31
N LEU A 1033 -20.55 10.59 18.19
CA LEU A 1033 -19.79 11.76 18.64
C LEU A 1033 -19.72 12.83 17.55
N ASN A 1034 -19.85 14.11 17.92
CA ASN A 1034 -19.81 15.24 16.97
C ASN A 1034 -18.39 15.85 16.85
N ILE A 1035 -17.55 15.25 16.01
CA ILE A 1035 -16.15 15.66 15.78
C ILE A 1035 -15.97 16.27 14.38
N GLU A 1036 -15.28 17.40 14.29
CA GLU A 1036 -14.88 18.08 13.05
C GLU A 1036 -13.35 18.30 13.06
N GLU A 1037 -12.62 17.73 12.09
CA GLU A 1037 -11.19 18.04 11.93
C GLU A 1037 -11.03 19.46 11.34
N ILE A 1038 -10.12 20.25 11.92
CA ILE A 1038 -9.78 21.60 11.47
C ILE A 1038 -8.25 21.75 11.38
N ALA A 1039 -7.77 22.57 10.44
CA ALA A 1039 -6.37 23.01 10.42
C ALA A 1039 -6.12 24.09 11.48
N ASP A 1040 -4.89 24.14 12.02
CA ASP A 1040 -4.42 25.20 12.95
C ASP A 1040 -4.00 26.49 12.23
#